data_AF-A0A373TB16-F1
#
_entry.id   AF-A0A373TB16-F1
#
_cell.length_a   1.000
_cell.length_b   1.000
_cell.length_c   1.000
_cell.angle_alpha   90.00
_cell.angle_beta   90.00
_cell.angle_gamma   90.00
#
_symmetry.space_group_name_H-M   'P 1'
#
loop_
_entity.id
_entity.type
_entity.pdbx_description
1 polymer ?
#
loop_
_entity_poly.entity_id
_entity_poly.type
_entity_poly.pdbx_seq_one_letter_code
_entity_poly.pdbx_strand_id
1 'polypeptide(L)'
;MGFFDGIFKKIPFVSRFSKKKAPVNNVELQYNKAMNLMDNGDSEESVKILEQVADIGIMDTQYKSYGDDALLALAEFYEKGVYRNAKINVDMNKSTKYYEKYVNQNRDGDVIYKLAKMMLEIQNFSKAIKYFEMAATDYGIKAAYMSLGSIYESGLNRIDEYGNKSDFVVPVDLEKAMQWYKKLADAGDAKARASYERVLYASTHEDSLEFEEKDKLYTEISQRRKEKGKEPRYKVIEASRLQYQYSYVHNQVEGYIHKLPKDWVKTINESTGEEYYAPSLTYKDFAIYVYYDSIPKDSKKTLENYLRYCNDAFDEDLQLKAYITEYADGICTTYYHKDMEKGIVSFAFYQGRRLACMRFVCATMEIIEQYEEIIFEVANSFAFIDPTLVSEESANRRDMQYYNEAIYCYYLEDYEGAMKAAKQALKFGSIKASYLLVELYYDEDSPYRDLEKTISYAKQLFEATKDPELAFLIGNVYDQQMKDYMKALNWYENAERLGHKRVAFYLGRIYYYGLLRTKRDGRKALEYFKKARENGIPEAEGYIKDLEELKGEDLQTAVEKWERAVQAGSESAAIKIAMMKQQQIFYIATPYEIEKAYLEALGLGSARAGYELGRIYQLQEKQENYKGEIKSIKYFEKAFNANFDDWDKENLFRVINYKVEKGLDNEEAIKLYIENASMGYVPAIEKLFELVPFTTQQIWSLYDALIELAETGDETAIVAMNKLEMHYVDLIIREPGKGQKIVENKFFRLCVPKECSATINDEGGTIKLADSVVEFAVAEMPVNATAEQDYLKIYKLIVSEYLPDENAEVIIANSRMIGSAIRSSKDNIHTYSILLISSKNQYIFKLSSKDRREMMQFKDVLNTIAKSLVETGEIYKATGENRKNIGLAFLLKANENGFLSIGKDA
;
A
#
# COMPACT_ATOMS: atom_id res chain seq x y z
N MET A 1 -27.56 33.18 -26.74
CA MET A 1 -26.67 34.35 -27.00
C MET A 1 -25.52 33.84 -27.85
N GLY A 2 -25.20 34.27 -29.06
CA GLY A 2 -25.73 35.29 -29.97
C GLY A 2 -24.65 35.47 -31.03
N PHE A 3 -24.85 34.94 -32.23
CA PHE A 3 -24.07 35.26 -33.44
C PHE A 3 -25.00 34.94 -34.62
N PHE A 4 -25.16 35.89 -35.54
CA PHE A 4 -26.18 35.95 -36.62
C PHE A 4 -27.52 36.58 -36.22
N ASP A 5 -27.45 37.83 -35.79
CA ASP A 5 -28.51 38.80 -36.03
C ASP A 5 -27.90 39.92 -36.89
N GLY A 6 -28.42 40.11 -38.11
CA GLY A 6 -27.98 41.23 -38.96
C GLY A 6 -27.78 40.99 -40.46
N ILE A 7 -28.75 40.41 -41.17
CA ILE A 7 -28.94 40.67 -42.63
C ILE A 7 -30.44 40.85 -42.96
N PHE A 8 -31.14 41.65 -42.16
CA PHE A 8 -32.42 42.24 -42.58
C PHE A 8 -32.55 43.66 -42.06
N LYS A 9 -32.42 44.63 -42.96
CA LYS A 9 -33.31 45.81 -43.04
C LYS A 9 -32.94 46.70 -44.22
N LYS A 10 -33.90 46.89 -45.13
CA LYS A 10 -34.41 48.21 -45.55
C LYS A 10 -35.72 48.01 -46.34
N ILE A 11 -36.82 48.49 -45.77
CA ILE A 11 -38.13 48.64 -46.42
C ILE A 11 -38.28 50.11 -46.81
N PRO A 12 -38.99 50.45 -47.91
CA PRO A 12 -40.11 51.36 -47.74
C PRO A 12 -41.41 50.86 -48.39
N PHE A 13 -42.48 51.30 -47.73
CA PHE A 13 -43.90 51.01 -47.87
C PHE A 13 -44.49 51.42 -49.24
N VAL A 14 -45.57 50.74 -49.69
CA VAL A 14 -46.86 51.29 -50.20
C VAL A 14 -47.58 50.27 -51.11
N SER A 15 -48.89 50.27 -50.92
CA SER A 15 -49.99 49.51 -51.50
C SER A 15 -50.10 49.33 -53.02
N ARG A 16 -50.91 48.31 -53.37
CA ARG A 16 -51.89 48.21 -54.48
C ARG A 16 -51.42 47.79 -55.88
N PHE A 17 -52.07 46.70 -56.30
CA PHE A 17 -52.52 46.31 -57.64
C PHE A 17 -51.51 45.90 -58.73
N SER A 18 -51.62 44.59 -59.03
CA SER A 18 -51.78 44.01 -60.37
C SER A 18 -50.58 44.02 -61.32
N LYS A 19 -50.19 42.82 -61.77
CA LYS A 19 -50.29 42.46 -63.19
C LYS A 19 -50.10 40.95 -63.41
N LYS A 20 -51.11 40.38 -64.08
CA LYS A 20 -51.22 39.14 -64.88
C LYS A 20 -50.06 38.12 -64.80
N LYS A 21 -50.35 36.91 -64.29
CA LYS A 21 -49.48 35.74 -64.42
C LYS A 21 -49.64 35.09 -65.80
N ALA A 22 -48.48 34.81 -66.43
CA ALA A 22 -48.29 33.97 -67.60
C ALA A 22 -48.79 32.53 -67.34
N PRO A 23 -49.00 31.68 -68.37
CA PRO A 23 -49.55 30.34 -68.16
C PRO A 23 -48.56 29.52 -67.33
N VAL A 24 -48.97 29.14 -66.11
CA VAL A 24 -48.15 28.35 -65.19
C VAL A 24 -48.01 26.94 -65.77
N ASN A 25 -46.79 26.45 -65.87
CA ASN A 25 -46.50 25.15 -66.46
C ASN A 25 -46.99 24.02 -65.53
N ASN A 26 -47.44 22.88 -66.07
CA ASN A 26 -48.07 21.81 -65.29
C ASN A 26 -47.13 21.23 -64.22
N VAL A 27 -45.83 21.12 -64.51
CA VAL A 27 -44.81 20.65 -63.55
C VAL A 27 -44.58 21.66 -62.41
N GLU A 28 -44.58 22.96 -62.73
CA GLU A 28 -44.50 24.03 -61.74
C GLU A 28 -45.74 24.05 -60.83
N LEU A 29 -46.94 23.79 -61.39
CA LEU A 29 -48.17 23.64 -60.62
C LEU A 29 -48.09 22.43 -59.67
N GLN A 30 -47.56 21.30 -60.13
CA GLN A 30 -47.38 20.10 -59.32
C GLN A 30 -46.35 20.31 -58.20
N TYR A 31 -45.20 20.94 -58.49
CA TYR A 31 -44.21 21.29 -57.47
C TYR A 31 -44.79 22.22 -56.41
N ASN A 32 -45.47 23.30 -56.83
CA ASN A 32 -46.11 24.23 -55.90
C ASN A 32 -47.23 23.57 -55.09
N LYS A 33 -48.00 22.64 -55.69
CA LYS A 33 -49.00 21.84 -54.98
C LYS A 33 -48.34 20.99 -53.90
N ALA A 34 -47.22 20.33 -54.21
CA ALA A 34 -46.49 19.52 -53.24
C ALA A 34 -45.93 20.35 -52.09
N MET A 35 -45.37 21.54 -52.37
CA MET A 35 -44.89 22.47 -51.35
C MET A 35 -46.01 22.97 -50.44
N ASN A 36 -47.19 23.32 -50.99
CA ASN A 36 -48.36 23.70 -50.19
C ASN A 36 -48.88 22.54 -49.32
N LEU A 37 -48.82 21.30 -49.82
CA LEU A 37 -49.15 20.12 -49.01
C LEU A 37 -48.17 19.96 -47.83
N MET A 38 -46.87 20.22 -48.03
CA MET A 38 -45.91 20.23 -46.92
C MET A 38 -46.16 21.36 -45.91
N ASP A 39 -46.58 22.54 -46.36
CA ASP A 39 -46.98 23.64 -45.46
C ASP A 39 -48.24 23.30 -44.64
N ASN A 40 -49.12 22.46 -45.18
CA ASN A 40 -50.31 21.98 -44.49
C ASN A 40 -50.06 20.70 -43.65
N GLY A 41 -48.83 20.18 -43.65
CA GLY A 41 -48.43 18.99 -42.89
C GLY A 41 -48.74 17.64 -43.56
N ASP A 42 -49.27 17.64 -44.79
CA ASP A 42 -49.55 16.41 -45.53
C ASP A 42 -48.28 15.87 -46.20
N SER A 43 -47.71 14.85 -45.56
CA SER A 43 -46.38 14.33 -45.90
C SER A 43 -46.42 13.25 -46.98
N GLU A 44 -47.47 12.43 -47.03
CA GLU A 44 -47.51 11.26 -47.92
C GLU A 44 -47.81 11.65 -49.37
N GLU A 45 -48.83 12.48 -49.57
CA GLU A 45 -49.22 12.93 -50.90
C GLU A 45 -48.18 13.89 -51.50
N SER A 46 -47.55 14.71 -50.65
CA SER A 46 -46.49 15.61 -51.09
C SER A 46 -45.25 14.86 -51.59
N VAL A 47 -44.80 13.82 -50.88
CA VAL A 47 -43.64 13.01 -51.31
C VAL A 47 -43.89 12.37 -52.68
N LYS A 48 -45.08 11.79 -52.90
CA LYS A 48 -45.44 11.19 -54.20
C LYS A 48 -45.36 12.20 -55.35
N ILE A 49 -45.85 13.42 -55.13
CA ILE A 49 -45.82 14.47 -56.15
C ILE A 49 -44.39 14.98 -56.38
N LEU A 50 -43.58 15.14 -55.32
CA LEU A 50 -42.18 15.54 -55.46
C LEU A 50 -41.34 14.51 -56.18
N GLU A 51 -41.58 13.21 -55.97
CA GLU A 51 -40.89 12.15 -56.72
C GLU A 51 -41.23 12.21 -58.21
N GLN A 52 -42.50 12.44 -58.56
CA GLN A 52 -42.91 12.62 -59.95
C GLN A 52 -42.27 13.85 -60.59
N VAL A 53 -42.24 14.98 -59.87
CA VAL A 53 -41.59 16.21 -60.35
C VAL A 53 -40.08 16.01 -60.50
N ALA A 54 -39.45 15.32 -59.55
CA ALA A 54 -38.04 14.94 -59.63
C ALA A 54 -37.79 14.14 -60.90
N ASP A 55 -38.50 13.02 -61.10
CA ASP A 55 -38.32 12.14 -62.25
C ASP A 55 -38.54 12.86 -63.60
N ILE A 56 -39.55 13.74 -63.70
CA ILE A 56 -39.76 14.58 -64.89
C ILE A 56 -38.57 15.51 -65.12
N GLY A 57 -38.04 16.14 -64.07
CA GLY A 57 -36.87 17.02 -64.17
C GLY A 57 -35.57 16.29 -64.54
N ILE A 58 -35.45 15.00 -64.23
CA ILE A 58 -34.33 14.15 -64.72
C ILE A 58 -34.46 13.89 -66.23
N MET A 59 -35.68 13.64 -66.71
CA MET A 59 -35.93 13.25 -68.10
C MET A 59 -35.98 14.44 -69.07
N ASP A 60 -36.41 15.61 -68.60
CA ASP A 60 -36.59 16.80 -69.42
C ASP A 60 -35.85 18.01 -68.86
N THR A 61 -34.83 18.45 -69.60
CA THR A 61 -33.99 19.60 -69.27
C THR A 61 -34.77 20.90 -69.06
N GLN A 62 -35.97 21.05 -69.64
CA GLN A 62 -36.82 22.22 -69.43
C GLN A 62 -37.29 22.34 -67.96
N TYR A 63 -37.44 21.21 -67.26
CA TYR A 63 -37.94 21.15 -65.88
C TYR A 63 -36.86 20.87 -64.85
N LYS A 64 -35.60 20.82 -65.29
CA LYS A 64 -34.46 20.43 -64.46
C LYS A 64 -34.42 21.15 -63.11
N SER A 65 -34.60 22.48 -63.10
CA SER A 65 -34.59 23.27 -61.85
C SER A 65 -35.63 22.80 -60.84
N TYR A 66 -36.86 22.50 -61.27
CA TYR A 66 -37.91 22.03 -60.36
C TYR A 66 -37.67 20.60 -59.89
N GLY A 67 -37.08 19.75 -60.74
CA GLY A 67 -36.68 18.40 -60.35
C GLY A 67 -35.52 18.40 -59.35
N ASP A 68 -34.55 19.29 -59.53
CA ASP A 68 -33.41 19.49 -58.64
C ASP A 68 -33.87 19.98 -57.25
N ASP A 69 -34.74 20.99 -57.22
CA ASP A 69 -35.35 21.50 -55.99
C ASP A 69 -36.21 20.43 -55.29
N ALA A 70 -36.90 19.57 -56.06
CA ALA A 70 -37.66 18.45 -55.51
C ALA A 70 -36.75 17.38 -54.89
N LEU A 71 -35.63 17.05 -55.53
CA LEU A 71 -34.65 16.10 -55.01
C LEU A 71 -34.00 16.59 -53.72
N LEU A 72 -33.61 17.86 -53.64
CA LEU A 72 -33.04 18.45 -52.43
C LEU A 72 -34.07 18.51 -51.29
N ALA A 73 -35.30 18.91 -51.59
CA ALA A 73 -36.39 18.94 -50.60
C ALA A 73 -36.68 17.54 -50.04
N LEU A 74 -36.74 16.51 -50.89
CA LEU A 74 -36.91 15.12 -50.47
C LEU A 74 -35.73 14.62 -49.63
N ALA A 75 -34.49 14.94 -50.05
CA ALA A 75 -33.29 14.53 -49.35
C ALA A 75 -33.20 15.14 -47.94
N GLU A 76 -33.45 16.45 -47.81
CA GLU A 76 -33.45 17.17 -46.53
C GLU A 76 -34.60 16.71 -45.63
N PHE A 77 -35.77 16.42 -46.21
CA PHE A 77 -36.92 15.95 -45.45
C PHE A 77 -36.66 14.60 -44.75
N TYR A 78 -36.06 13.65 -45.47
CA TYR A 78 -35.68 12.36 -44.89
C TYR A 78 -34.44 12.42 -43.96
N GLU A 79 -33.58 13.43 -44.14
CA GLU A 79 -32.41 13.68 -43.27
C GLU A 79 -32.84 14.23 -41.90
N LYS A 80 -33.69 15.26 -41.90
CA LYS A 80 -34.08 16.00 -40.68
C LYS A 80 -35.36 15.50 -40.03
N GLY A 81 -36.16 14.71 -40.75
CA GLY A 81 -37.48 14.25 -40.33
C GLY A 81 -38.55 15.36 -40.31
N VAL A 82 -38.17 16.59 -40.66
CA VAL A 82 -39.07 17.75 -40.73
C VAL A 82 -38.64 18.62 -41.90
N TYR A 83 -39.62 19.01 -42.72
CA TYR A 83 -39.43 19.98 -43.78
C TYR A 83 -40.72 20.80 -43.90
N ARG A 84 -40.60 22.12 -43.74
CA ARG A 84 -41.76 23.01 -43.50
C ARG A 84 -42.58 22.50 -42.31
N ASN A 85 -43.89 22.31 -42.46
CA ASN A 85 -44.76 21.79 -41.40
C ASN A 85 -44.99 20.27 -41.47
N ALA A 86 -44.47 19.61 -42.52
CA ALA A 86 -44.54 18.17 -42.71
C ALA A 86 -43.50 17.44 -41.85
N LYS A 87 -43.85 16.22 -41.40
CA LYS A 87 -43.02 15.39 -40.51
C LYS A 87 -42.96 13.97 -41.02
N ILE A 88 -41.78 13.36 -40.95
CA ILE A 88 -41.53 11.98 -41.33
C ILE A 88 -40.47 11.36 -40.42
N ASN A 89 -40.43 10.04 -40.36
CA ASN A 89 -39.33 9.34 -39.69
C ASN A 89 -38.03 9.57 -40.47
N VAL A 90 -36.96 9.89 -39.75
CA VAL A 90 -35.61 10.04 -40.33
C VAL A 90 -35.21 8.72 -40.98
N ASP A 91 -34.81 8.79 -42.25
CA ASP A 91 -34.35 7.64 -43.03
C ASP A 91 -33.13 8.06 -43.86
N MET A 92 -31.94 7.84 -43.28
CA MET A 92 -30.67 8.20 -43.91
C MET A 92 -30.40 7.42 -45.20
N ASN A 93 -30.95 6.21 -45.34
CA ASN A 93 -30.81 5.42 -46.58
C ASN A 93 -31.64 6.00 -47.72
N LYS A 94 -32.83 6.54 -47.44
CA LYS A 94 -33.63 7.27 -48.45
C LYS A 94 -33.04 8.63 -48.75
N SER A 95 -32.64 9.38 -47.73
CA SER A 95 -32.02 10.70 -47.90
C SER A 95 -30.78 10.63 -48.81
N THR A 96 -29.86 9.70 -48.53
CA THR A 96 -28.64 9.51 -49.35
C THR A 96 -28.95 9.12 -50.80
N LYS A 97 -30.04 8.39 -51.08
CA LYS A 97 -30.47 8.09 -52.47
C LYS A 97 -30.92 9.33 -53.23
N TYR A 98 -31.67 10.24 -52.62
CA TYR A 98 -32.11 11.47 -53.28
C TYR A 98 -30.93 12.44 -53.48
N TYR A 99 -30.04 12.58 -52.49
CA TYR A 99 -28.79 13.32 -52.68
C TYR A 99 -27.90 12.71 -53.78
N GLU A 100 -27.82 11.37 -53.88
CA GLU A 100 -27.08 10.70 -54.95
C GLU A 100 -27.71 10.96 -56.34
N LYS A 101 -29.05 10.92 -56.46
CA LYS A 101 -29.77 11.29 -57.70
C LYS A 101 -29.49 12.76 -58.10
N TYR A 102 -29.45 13.66 -57.13
CA TYR A 102 -29.13 15.07 -57.35
C TYR A 102 -27.67 15.23 -57.81
N VAL A 103 -26.71 14.66 -57.09
CA VAL A 103 -25.26 14.72 -57.39
C VAL A 103 -24.94 14.16 -58.78
N ASN A 104 -25.64 13.10 -59.20
CA ASN A 104 -25.45 12.52 -60.54
C ASN A 104 -25.86 13.47 -61.67
N GLN A 105 -26.74 14.44 -61.40
CA GLN A 105 -27.21 15.44 -62.37
C GLN A 105 -26.52 16.80 -62.19
N ASN A 106 -26.15 17.11 -60.95
CA ASN A 106 -25.61 18.39 -60.52
C ASN A 106 -24.27 18.15 -59.84
N ARG A 107 -23.24 18.66 -60.51
CA ARG A 107 -21.84 18.56 -60.11
C ARG A 107 -21.49 19.60 -59.05
N ASP A 108 -22.24 19.59 -57.94
CA ASP A 108 -22.07 20.50 -56.80
C ASP A 108 -21.12 19.87 -55.77
N GLY A 109 -19.93 20.46 -55.64
CA GLY A 109 -18.87 19.97 -54.75
C GLY A 109 -19.27 19.93 -53.26
N ASP A 110 -20.08 20.88 -52.79
CA ASP A 110 -20.49 20.94 -51.37
C ASP A 110 -21.52 19.85 -51.06
N VAL A 111 -22.45 19.60 -51.99
CA VAL A 111 -23.44 18.52 -51.86
C VAL A 111 -22.77 17.15 -52.01
N ILE A 112 -21.77 17.00 -52.87
CA ILE A 112 -20.95 15.78 -52.98
C ILE A 112 -20.23 15.49 -51.66
N TYR A 113 -19.58 16.49 -51.05
CA TYR A 113 -18.90 16.33 -49.77
C TYR A 113 -19.88 15.97 -48.64
N LYS A 114 -21.06 16.62 -48.62
CA LYS A 114 -22.14 16.28 -47.68
C LYS A 114 -22.59 14.82 -47.86
N LEU A 115 -22.84 14.39 -49.09
CA LEU A 115 -23.20 13.02 -49.43
C LEU A 115 -22.11 12.02 -48.98
N ALA A 116 -20.84 12.35 -49.16
CA ALA A 116 -19.72 11.51 -48.71
C ALA A 116 -19.75 11.28 -47.19
N LYS A 117 -20.01 12.33 -46.39
CA LYS A 117 -20.18 12.21 -44.93
C LYS A 117 -21.39 11.35 -44.56
N MET A 118 -22.53 11.55 -45.22
CA MET A 118 -23.72 10.75 -44.95
C MET A 118 -23.52 9.27 -45.32
N MET A 119 -22.80 9.00 -46.41
CA MET A 119 -22.42 7.63 -46.80
C MET A 119 -21.49 6.98 -45.77
N LEU A 120 -20.64 7.76 -45.10
CA LEU A 120 -19.80 7.30 -44.00
C LEU A 120 -20.63 6.93 -42.76
N GLU A 121 -21.63 7.75 -42.42
CA GLU A 121 -22.55 7.54 -41.29
C GLU A 121 -23.41 6.27 -41.45
N ILE A 122 -23.91 6.00 -42.66
CA ILE A 122 -24.63 4.74 -42.96
C ILE A 122 -23.68 3.55 -43.21
N GLN A 123 -22.39 3.70 -42.94
CA GLN A 123 -21.35 2.67 -43.07
C GLN A 123 -21.23 2.08 -44.48
N ASN A 124 -21.45 2.90 -45.51
CA ASN A 124 -21.18 2.59 -46.91
C ASN A 124 -19.83 3.17 -47.34
N PHE A 125 -18.75 2.58 -46.80
CA PHE A 125 -17.39 3.11 -46.90
C PHE A 125 -16.88 3.24 -48.34
N SER A 126 -17.23 2.31 -49.23
CA SER A 126 -16.80 2.36 -50.64
C SER A 126 -17.35 3.60 -51.36
N LYS A 127 -18.66 3.89 -51.20
CA LYS A 127 -19.25 5.10 -51.78
C LYS A 127 -18.77 6.36 -51.08
N ALA A 128 -18.60 6.32 -49.75
CA ALA A 128 -18.09 7.46 -49.00
C ALA A 128 -16.71 7.90 -49.51
N ILE A 129 -15.75 6.97 -49.64
CA ILE A 129 -14.41 7.25 -50.16
C ILE A 129 -14.49 7.79 -51.59
N LYS A 130 -15.26 7.13 -52.47
CA LYS A 130 -15.44 7.60 -53.86
C LYS A 130 -15.93 9.06 -53.93
N TYR A 131 -16.92 9.43 -53.12
CA TYR A 131 -17.45 10.79 -53.11
C TYR A 131 -16.50 11.79 -52.43
N PHE A 132 -15.76 11.38 -51.40
CA PHE A 132 -14.70 12.22 -50.83
C PHE A 132 -13.57 12.47 -51.83
N GLU A 133 -13.14 11.45 -52.58
CA GLU A 133 -12.14 11.59 -53.65
C GLU A 133 -12.64 12.56 -54.71
N MET A 134 -13.87 12.37 -55.21
CA MET A 134 -14.47 13.26 -56.20
C MET A 134 -14.57 14.70 -55.69
N ALA A 135 -15.01 14.92 -54.44
CA ALA A 135 -15.05 16.27 -53.84
C ALA A 135 -13.66 16.91 -53.70
N ALA A 136 -12.65 16.11 -53.36
CA ALA A 136 -11.27 16.57 -53.22
C ALA A 136 -10.62 16.88 -54.58
N THR A 137 -10.58 15.91 -55.49
CA THR A 137 -9.79 16.02 -56.73
C THR A 137 -10.48 16.86 -57.80
N ASP A 138 -11.79 16.74 -57.93
CA ASP A 138 -12.51 17.33 -59.07
C ASP A 138 -13.04 18.73 -58.74
N TYR A 139 -13.29 19.02 -57.46
CA TYR A 139 -13.86 20.30 -56.98
C TYR A 139 -12.98 21.03 -55.96
N GLY A 140 -11.84 20.46 -55.54
CA GLY A 140 -10.89 21.14 -54.67
C GLY A 140 -11.38 21.38 -53.24
N ILE A 141 -12.37 20.62 -52.76
CA ILE A 141 -12.93 20.81 -51.41
C ILE A 141 -11.88 20.42 -50.36
N LYS A 142 -11.28 21.43 -49.70
CA LYS A 142 -10.21 21.24 -48.70
C LYS A 142 -10.60 20.28 -47.58
N ALA A 143 -11.85 20.34 -47.13
CA ALA A 143 -12.35 19.47 -46.08
C ALA A 143 -12.33 17.99 -46.51
N ALA A 144 -12.54 17.69 -47.80
CA ALA A 144 -12.50 16.33 -48.33
C ALA A 144 -11.07 15.74 -48.34
N TYR A 145 -10.06 16.54 -48.67
CA TYR A 145 -8.64 16.13 -48.53
C TYR A 145 -8.30 15.77 -47.08
N MET A 146 -8.75 16.59 -46.12
CA MET A 146 -8.54 16.33 -44.69
C MET A 146 -9.29 15.07 -44.22
N SER A 147 -10.52 14.86 -44.69
CA SER A 147 -11.31 13.67 -44.39
C SER A 147 -10.68 12.40 -44.95
N LEU A 148 -10.17 12.41 -46.19
CA LEU A 148 -9.46 11.27 -46.78
C LEU A 148 -8.16 10.96 -46.03
N GLY A 149 -7.37 11.99 -45.71
CA GLY A 149 -6.17 11.83 -44.89
C GLY A 149 -6.51 11.18 -43.54
N SER A 150 -7.56 11.67 -42.87
CA SER A 150 -7.98 11.13 -41.57
C SER A 150 -8.54 9.72 -41.67
N ILE A 151 -9.28 9.38 -42.73
CA ILE A 151 -9.85 8.04 -42.95
C ILE A 151 -8.73 7.01 -43.09
N TYR A 152 -7.70 7.31 -43.88
CA TYR A 152 -6.57 6.39 -44.06
C TYR A 152 -5.61 6.39 -42.86
N GLU A 153 -5.54 7.47 -42.08
CA GLU A 153 -4.79 7.52 -40.82
C GLU A 153 -5.44 6.65 -39.72
N SER A 154 -6.77 6.66 -39.59
CA SER A 154 -7.48 5.93 -38.53
C SER A 154 -8.02 4.56 -38.92
N GLY A 155 -8.17 4.29 -40.23
CA GLY A 155 -8.93 3.15 -40.74
C GLY A 155 -10.44 3.28 -40.47
N LEU A 156 -11.24 2.37 -41.03
CA LEU A 156 -12.70 2.29 -40.81
C LEU A 156 -13.14 0.86 -40.46
N ASN A 157 -13.94 0.74 -39.40
CA ASN A 157 -14.60 -0.49 -38.95
C ASN A 157 -16.11 -0.31 -39.01
N ARG A 158 -16.87 -1.39 -39.21
CA ARG A 158 -18.31 -1.34 -39.00
C ARG A 158 -18.61 -1.28 -37.50
N ILE A 159 -19.65 -0.56 -37.13
CA ILE A 159 -20.13 -0.45 -35.76
C ILE A 159 -21.55 -1.03 -35.73
N ASP A 160 -21.80 -2.03 -34.88
CA ASP A 160 -23.13 -2.58 -34.71
C ASP A 160 -24.02 -1.69 -33.81
N GLU A 161 -25.30 -2.06 -33.66
CA GLU A 161 -26.28 -1.33 -32.84
C GLU A 161 -25.91 -1.26 -31.34
N TYR A 162 -24.95 -2.07 -30.90
CA TYR A 162 -24.45 -2.14 -29.52
C TYR A 162 -23.12 -1.41 -29.33
N GLY A 163 -22.56 -0.80 -30.39
CA GLY A 163 -21.30 -0.06 -30.35
C GLY A 163 -20.04 -0.91 -30.55
N ASN A 164 -20.17 -2.19 -30.91
CA ASN A 164 -19.01 -3.07 -31.15
C ASN A 164 -18.42 -2.83 -32.53
N LYS A 165 -17.08 -2.83 -32.62
CA LYS A 165 -16.34 -2.64 -33.88
C LYS A 165 -16.04 -3.97 -34.55
N SER A 166 -16.27 -4.08 -35.86
CA SER A 166 -15.80 -5.19 -36.69
C SER A 166 -14.30 -5.10 -36.97
N ASP A 167 -13.74 -6.09 -37.66
CA ASP A 167 -12.44 -5.94 -38.35
C ASP A 167 -12.45 -4.73 -39.29
N PHE A 168 -11.25 -4.21 -39.62
CA PHE A 168 -11.11 -3.08 -40.52
C PHE A 168 -11.65 -3.43 -41.90
N VAL A 169 -12.66 -2.68 -42.33
CA VAL A 169 -13.15 -2.72 -43.71
C VAL A 169 -12.27 -1.86 -44.61
N VAL A 170 -11.73 -0.77 -44.06
CA VAL A 170 -10.66 0.02 -44.68
C VAL A 170 -9.50 0.02 -43.69
N PRO A 171 -8.36 -0.65 -44.01
CA PRO A 171 -7.22 -0.71 -43.12
C PRO A 171 -6.54 0.66 -43.00
N VAL A 172 -5.81 0.84 -41.91
CA VAL A 172 -4.90 1.98 -41.72
C VAL A 172 -3.82 1.93 -42.82
N ASP A 173 -3.61 3.06 -43.50
CA ASP A 173 -2.68 3.21 -44.62
C ASP A 173 -2.03 4.61 -44.53
N LEU A 174 -0.98 4.71 -43.72
CA LEU A 174 -0.30 5.98 -43.41
C LEU A 174 0.33 6.61 -44.66
N GLU A 175 0.75 5.80 -45.63
CA GLU A 175 1.30 6.30 -46.90
C GLU A 175 0.22 7.04 -47.69
N LYS A 176 -0.98 6.45 -47.84
CA LYS A 176 -2.11 7.16 -48.48
C LYS A 176 -2.58 8.36 -47.68
N ALA A 177 -2.60 8.29 -46.35
CA ALA A 177 -2.93 9.42 -45.51
C ALA A 177 -1.99 10.61 -45.78
N MET A 178 -0.68 10.35 -45.79
CA MET A 178 0.34 11.34 -46.14
C MET A 178 0.18 11.88 -47.56
N GLN A 179 -0.14 11.04 -48.55
CA GLN A 179 -0.38 11.49 -49.92
C GLN A 179 -1.53 12.51 -50.00
N TRP A 180 -2.63 12.28 -49.28
CA TRP A 180 -3.77 13.21 -49.26
C TRP A 180 -3.48 14.50 -48.49
N TYR A 181 -2.82 14.42 -47.33
CA TYR A 181 -2.38 15.62 -46.61
C TYR A 181 -1.37 16.43 -47.39
N LYS A 182 -0.41 15.78 -48.05
CA LYS A 182 0.61 16.43 -48.88
C LYS A 182 0.01 17.20 -50.05
N LYS A 183 -0.96 16.61 -50.77
CA LYS A 183 -1.65 17.29 -51.88
C LYS A 183 -2.27 18.63 -51.45
N LEU A 184 -2.83 18.70 -50.24
CA LEU A 184 -3.42 19.93 -49.70
C LEU A 184 -2.37 20.86 -49.06
N ALA A 185 -1.32 20.31 -48.44
CA ALA A 185 -0.20 21.06 -47.88
C ALA A 185 0.60 21.79 -48.97
N ASP A 186 0.84 21.14 -50.10
CA ASP A 186 1.52 21.71 -51.28
C ASP A 186 0.70 22.88 -51.88
N ALA A 187 -0.63 22.88 -51.68
CA ALA A 187 -1.52 23.99 -52.02
C ALA A 187 -1.53 25.13 -50.97
N GLY A 188 -0.66 25.08 -49.97
CA GLY A 188 -0.45 26.13 -48.97
C GLY A 188 -1.34 26.04 -47.72
N ASP A 189 -2.02 24.92 -47.47
CA ASP A 189 -2.85 24.75 -46.26
C ASP A 189 -2.00 24.38 -45.04
N ALA A 190 -1.99 25.26 -44.04
CA ALA A 190 -1.18 25.08 -42.83
C ALA A 190 -1.63 23.90 -41.97
N LYS A 191 -2.93 23.57 -41.95
CA LYS A 191 -3.43 22.43 -41.16
C LYS A 191 -3.05 21.11 -41.82
N ALA A 192 -3.16 21.03 -43.14
CA ALA A 192 -2.72 19.85 -43.88
C ALA A 192 -1.21 19.65 -43.78
N ARG A 193 -0.41 20.73 -43.79
CA ARG A 193 1.04 20.67 -43.57
C ARG A 193 1.39 20.14 -42.18
N ALA A 194 0.73 20.63 -41.13
CA ALA A 194 0.92 20.13 -39.78
C ALA A 194 0.51 18.65 -39.64
N SER A 195 -0.60 18.23 -40.27
CA SER A 195 -1.02 16.83 -40.31
C SER A 195 -0.02 15.95 -41.08
N TYR A 196 0.50 16.42 -42.22
CA TYR A 196 1.53 15.72 -42.98
C TYR A 196 2.82 15.58 -42.18
N GLU A 197 3.32 16.66 -41.59
CA GLU A 197 4.54 16.65 -40.75
C GLU A 197 4.36 15.76 -39.52
N ARG A 198 3.17 15.74 -38.90
CA ARG A 198 2.84 14.83 -37.78
C ARG A 198 2.88 13.37 -38.21
N VAL A 199 2.22 13.01 -39.31
CA VAL A 199 2.19 11.61 -39.79
C VAL A 199 3.55 11.16 -40.32
N LEU A 200 4.30 12.07 -40.97
CA LEU A 200 5.68 11.82 -41.41
C LEU A 200 6.60 11.61 -40.21
N TYR A 201 6.46 12.42 -39.16
CA TYR A 201 7.20 12.26 -37.91
C TYR A 201 6.85 10.93 -37.23
N ALA A 202 5.56 10.62 -37.05
CA ALA A 202 5.10 9.36 -36.46
C ALA A 202 5.58 8.12 -37.24
N SER A 203 5.62 8.17 -38.57
CA SER A 203 6.09 7.06 -39.42
C SER A 203 7.61 6.92 -39.51
N THR A 204 8.38 7.93 -39.09
CA THR A 204 9.86 7.91 -39.13
C THR A 204 10.52 7.90 -37.74
N HIS A 205 9.76 8.21 -36.69
CA HIS A 205 10.19 8.31 -35.30
C HIS A 205 9.31 7.47 -34.35
N GLU A 206 8.67 6.42 -34.88
CA GLU A 206 7.77 5.49 -34.16
C GLU A 206 8.39 4.97 -32.84
N ASP A 207 9.73 4.89 -32.79
CA ASP A 207 10.50 4.39 -31.64
C ASP A 207 11.00 5.46 -30.65
N SER A 208 10.77 6.77 -30.83
CA SER A 208 11.39 7.79 -29.96
C SER A 208 10.40 8.50 -29.04
N LEU A 209 9.25 8.97 -29.55
CA LEU A 209 8.32 9.74 -28.73
C LEU A 209 7.36 8.84 -27.95
N GLU A 210 6.89 7.74 -28.55
CA GLU A 210 6.20 6.68 -27.80
C GLU A 210 7.14 5.99 -26.82
N PHE A 211 8.42 5.80 -27.17
CA PHE A 211 9.39 5.23 -26.24
C PHE A 211 9.65 6.15 -25.06
N GLU A 212 9.87 7.46 -25.28
CA GLU A 212 10.04 8.40 -24.16
C GLU A 212 8.79 8.53 -23.28
N GLU A 213 7.59 8.50 -23.86
CA GLU A 213 6.33 8.54 -23.09
C GLU A 213 6.06 7.22 -22.36
N LYS A 214 6.34 6.07 -22.98
CA LYS A 214 6.23 4.73 -22.36
C LYS A 214 7.31 4.52 -21.30
N ASP A 215 8.55 4.96 -21.54
CA ASP A 215 9.67 4.88 -20.59
C ASP A 215 9.42 5.75 -19.37
N LYS A 216 8.89 6.97 -19.54
CA LYS A 216 8.41 7.80 -18.42
C LYS A 216 7.28 7.11 -17.65
N LEU A 217 6.28 6.59 -18.36
CA LEU A 217 5.15 5.88 -17.75
C LEU A 217 5.62 4.64 -16.96
N TYR A 218 6.51 3.82 -17.53
CA TYR A 218 7.06 2.64 -16.87
C TYR A 218 7.99 3.00 -15.72
N THR A 219 8.75 4.09 -15.82
CA THR A 219 9.54 4.63 -14.71
C THR A 219 8.65 5.07 -13.55
N GLU A 220 7.54 5.78 -13.84
CA GLU A 220 6.55 6.19 -12.82
C GLU A 220 5.80 4.99 -12.21
N ILE A 221 5.50 3.96 -13.01
CA ILE A 221 4.90 2.70 -12.52
C ILE A 221 5.87 2.00 -11.57
N SER A 222 7.14 1.87 -11.96
CA SER A 222 8.19 1.25 -11.15
C SER A 222 8.40 1.98 -9.83
N GLN A 223 8.46 3.31 -9.85
CA GLN A 223 8.56 4.14 -8.63
C GLN A 223 7.35 3.94 -7.71
N ARG A 224 6.12 4.00 -8.24
CA ARG A 224 4.90 3.79 -7.43
C ARG A 224 4.82 2.40 -6.82
N ARG A 225 5.33 1.36 -7.50
CA ARG A 225 5.39 0.00 -6.95
C ARG A 225 6.45 -0.12 -5.86
N LYS A 226 7.63 0.46 -6.04
CA LYS A 226 8.69 0.56 -5.01
C LYS A 226 8.19 1.31 -3.76
N GLU A 227 7.53 2.44 -3.92
CA GLU A 227 6.95 3.22 -2.81
C GLU A 227 5.86 2.45 -2.03
N LYS A 228 5.08 1.61 -2.72
CA LYS A 228 4.06 0.76 -2.09
C LYS A 228 4.62 -0.54 -1.51
N GLY A 229 5.94 -0.79 -1.60
CA GLY A 229 6.56 -2.06 -1.22
C GLY A 229 5.99 -3.26 -1.99
N LYS A 230 5.44 -3.04 -3.18
CA LYS A 230 4.92 -4.10 -4.04
C LYS A 230 6.09 -4.70 -4.82
N GLU A 231 6.63 -5.80 -4.33
CA GLU A 231 7.49 -6.66 -5.15
C GLU A 231 6.70 -7.23 -6.35
N PRO A 232 7.37 -7.57 -7.47
CA PRO A 232 6.73 -8.20 -8.61
C PRO A 232 5.86 -9.36 -8.15
N ARG A 233 4.55 -9.32 -8.46
CA ARG A 233 3.60 -10.34 -8.00
C ARG A 233 4.13 -11.72 -8.39
N TYR A 234 4.43 -12.51 -7.35
CA TYR A 234 4.84 -13.90 -7.42
C TYR A 234 4.11 -14.63 -8.55
N LYS A 235 4.90 -15.39 -9.31
CA LYS A 235 4.44 -16.62 -9.92
C LYS A 235 3.77 -17.41 -8.79
N VAL A 236 2.44 -17.47 -8.75
CA VAL A 236 1.73 -18.40 -7.85
C VAL A 236 2.05 -19.79 -8.38
N ILE A 237 3.19 -20.32 -7.98
CA ILE A 237 3.42 -21.74 -7.95
C ILE A 237 2.93 -22.16 -6.58
N GLU A 238 1.70 -22.67 -6.51
CA GLU A 238 1.26 -23.39 -5.32
C GLU A 238 2.35 -24.42 -4.96
N ALA A 239 2.85 -24.39 -3.73
CA ALA A 239 3.79 -25.41 -3.23
C ALA A 239 3.20 -26.84 -3.37
N SER A 240 1.87 -26.97 -3.34
CA SER A 240 1.16 -28.22 -3.62
C SER A 240 1.15 -28.63 -5.11
N ARG A 241 1.47 -27.71 -6.04
CA ARG A 241 1.75 -27.99 -7.46
C ARG A 241 3.24 -28.12 -7.78
N LEU A 242 4.13 -27.84 -6.82
CA LEU A 242 5.58 -28.05 -6.93
C LEU A 242 6.01 -29.52 -6.82
N GLN A 243 5.06 -30.44 -6.59
CA GLN A 243 5.39 -31.86 -6.63
C GLN A 243 5.67 -32.41 -8.05
N TYR A 244 5.34 -31.68 -9.12
CA TYR A 244 5.76 -32.03 -10.50
C TYR A 244 5.93 -30.80 -11.41
N GLN A 245 7.10 -30.15 -11.34
CA GLN A 245 7.64 -29.31 -12.43
C GLN A 245 9.05 -29.79 -12.85
N TYR A 246 9.12 -31.01 -13.37
CA TYR A 246 9.47 -31.12 -14.80
C TYR A 246 8.14 -31.20 -15.53
N SER A 247 8.02 -30.73 -16.78
CA SER A 247 6.77 -30.86 -17.53
C SER A 247 6.31 -32.32 -17.56
N TYR A 248 5.41 -32.67 -16.64
CA TYR A 248 4.67 -33.91 -16.61
C TYR A 248 3.20 -33.59 -16.42
N VAL A 249 2.45 -33.71 -17.51
CA VAL A 249 1.00 -33.79 -17.53
C VAL A 249 0.70 -35.24 -17.93
N HIS A 250 0.20 -36.04 -17.00
CA HIS A 250 -0.15 -37.43 -17.27
C HIS A 250 -1.48 -37.49 -18.03
N ASN A 251 -1.46 -37.95 -19.28
CA ASN A 251 -2.35 -38.99 -19.81
C ASN A 251 -2.25 -39.26 -21.33
N GLN A 252 -1.28 -38.69 -22.07
CA GLN A 252 -1.02 -39.11 -23.45
C GLN A 252 0.49 -39.08 -23.77
N VAL A 253 1.11 -40.26 -23.76
CA VAL A 253 2.36 -40.67 -24.47
C VAL A 253 3.75 -40.42 -23.82
N GLU A 254 4.65 -41.36 -24.16
CA GLU A 254 6.04 -41.72 -23.80
C GLU A 254 7.12 -40.61 -23.72
N GLY A 255 8.09 -40.78 -22.79
CA GLY A 255 9.35 -40.03 -22.69
C GLY A 255 10.02 -40.11 -21.30
N TYR A 256 11.36 -40.17 -21.20
CA TYR A 256 12.13 -40.85 -20.14
C TYR A 256 12.41 -40.11 -18.82
N ILE A 257 12.78 -40.93 -17.81
CA ILE A 257 13.40 -40.62 -16.51
C ILE A 257 14.80 -40.00 -16.71
N HIS A 258 15.07 -38.84 -16.09
CA HIS A 258 16.44 -38.36 -15.87
C HIS A 258 17.18 -39.44 -15.08
N LYS A 259 18.17 -40.12 -15.69
CA LYS A 259 19.14 -40.88 -14.88
C LYS A 259 20.00 -39.84 -14.15
N LEU A 260 19.53 -39.39 -13.00
CA LEU A 260 20.41 -38.83 -11.97
C LEU A 260 21.57 -39.83 -11.75
N PRO A 261 22.77 -39.38 -11.40
CA PRO A 261 23.85 -40.29 -11.01
C PRO A 261 23.33 -41.29 -9.98
N LYS A 262 23.77 -42.56 -10.06
CA LYS A 262 23.18 -43.72 -9.34
C LYS A 262 22.97 -43.53 -7.83
N ASP A 263 23.65 -42.55 -7.23
CA ASP A 263 23.71 -42.32 -5.78
C ASP A 263 22.76 -41.21 -5.28
N TRP A 264 22.00 -40.55 -6.15
CA TRP A 264 21.11 -39.45 -5.80
C TRP A 264 19.76 -39.93 -5.22
N VAL A 265 19.31 -39.32 -4.12
CA VAL A 265 18.10 -39.71 -3.38
C VAL A 265 17.14 -38.53 -3.25
N LYS A 266 15.85 -38.80 -3.45
CA LYS A 266 14.75 -37.85 -3.20
C LYS A 266 14.58 -37.66 -1.68
N THR A 267 14.70 -36.42 -1.21
CA THR A 267 14.66 -36.03 0.21
C THR A 267 13.53 -35.03 0.45
N ILE A 268 12.94 -35.05 1.65
CA ILE A 268 11.86 -34.14 2.05
C ILE A 268 12.38 -33.25 3.17
N ASN A 269 12.23 -31.93 3.04
CA ASN A 269 12.50 -31.00 4.12
C ASN A 269 11.40 -31.14 5.20
N GLU A 270 11.78 -31.54 6.41
CA GLU A 270 10.83 -31.80 7.50
C GLU A 270 10.08 -30.56 7.98
N SER A 271 10.63 -29.36 7.75
CA SER A 271 10.04 -28.08 8.18
C SER A 271 9.10 -27.46 7.14
N THR A 272 9.39 -27.62 5.84
CA THR A 272 8.62 -27.01 4.74
C THR A 272 7.77 -28.03 3.96
N GLY A 273 8.03 -29.32 4.11
CA GLY A 273 7.41 -30.39 3.31
C GLY A 273 7.89 -30.45 1.86
N GLU A 274 8.88 -29.63 1.49
CA GLU A 274 9.38 -29.54 0.11
C GLU A 274 10.29 -30.72 -0.25
N GLU A 275 10.06 -31.30 -1.43
CA GLU A 275 10.83 -32.42 -1.96
C GLU A 275 11.98 -31.90 -2.83
N TYR A 276 13.22 -32.36 -2.58
CA TYR A 276 14.41 -32.03 -3.37
C TYR A 276 15.28 -33.28 -3.62
N TYR A 277 16.19 -33.21 -4.59
CA TYR A 277 17.13 -34.30 -4.90
C TYR A 277 18.53 -33.95 -4.41
N ALA A 278 19.18 -34.89 -3.72
CA ALA A 278 20.51 -34.76 -3.16
C ALA A 278 21.42 -35.93 -3.58
N PRO A 279 22.75 -35.75 -3.72
CA PRO A 279 23.70 -36.78 -4.17
C PRO A 279 23.85 -38.03 -3.26
N SER A 280 23.17 -38.06 -2.11
CA SER A 280 22.90 -39.22 -1.22
C SER A 280 22.16 -38.69 0.03
N LEU A 281 21.75 -39.56 0.97
CA LEU A 281 21.21 -39.15 2.30
C LEU A 281 22.19 -38.27 3.12
N THR A 282 23.46 -38.22 2.72
CA THR A 282 24.56 -37.52 3.39
C THR A 282 24.70 -36.05 2.98
N TYR A 283 24.09 -35.63 1.86
CA TYR A 283 24.24 -34.29 1.29
C TYR A 283 22.92 -33.50 1.38
N LYS A 284 22.56 -33.00 2.58
CA LYS A 284 21.33 -32.22 2.81
C LYS A 284 21.52 -30.70 2.63
N ASP A 285 22.71 -30.28 2.20
CA ASP A 285 23.17 -28.89 2.31
C ASP A 285 22.78 -28.00 1.13
N PHE A 286 22.25 -28.57 0.03
CA PHE A 286 21.78 -27.82 -1.13
C PHE A 286 20.61 -28.50 -1.88
N ALA A 287 19.81 -27.69 -2.57
CA ALA A 287 18.68 -28.10 -3.42
C ALA A 287 18.87 -27.64 -4.88
N ILE A 288 18.35 -28.40 -5.85
CA ILE A 288 18.47 -28.08 -7.28
C ILE A 288 17.10 -27.84 -7.90
N TYR A 289 17.00 -26.74 -8.64
CA TYR A 289 15.85 -26.36 -9.44
C TYR A 289 16.27 -26.22 -10.89
N VAL A 290 15.51 -26.81 -11.81
CA VAL A 290 15.78 -26.74 -13.25
C VAL A 290 14.55 -26.20 -13.96
N TYR A 291 14.75 -25.14 -14.73
CA TYR A 291 13.73 -24.46 -15.51
C TYR A 291 14.06 -24.55 -16.99
N TYR A 292 13.05 -24.84 -17.80
CA TYR A 292 13.15 -24.80 -19.25
C TYR A 292 12.06 -23.90 -19.79
N ASP A 293 12.44 -22.86 -20.53
CA ASP A 293 11.53 -22.03 -21.30
C ASP A 293 11.78 -22.20 -22.79
N SER A 294 10.70 -22.55 -23.49
CA SER A 294 10.67 -22.45 -24.94
C SER A 294 10.31 -21.01 -25.32
N ILE A 295 11.12 -20.42 -26.20
CA ILE A 295 11.05 -18.99 -26.46
C ILE A 295 10.45 -18.73 -27.84
N PRO A 296 9.49 -17.81 -27.97
CA PRO A 296 9.03 -17.34 -29.26
C PRO A 296 10.18 -16.81 -30.11
N LYS A 297 10.14 -17.01 -31.44
CA LYS A 297 11.19 -16.49 -32.34
C LYS A 297 11.36 -14.97 -32.27
N ASP A 298 10.31 -14.26 -31.88
CA ASP A 298 10.24 -12.81 -31.75
C ASP A 298 10.51 -12.30 -30.32
N SER A 299 10.92 -13.17 -29.40
CA SER A 299 11.28 -12.77 -28.03
C SER A 299 12.55 -11.93 -28.00
N LYS A 300 12.57 -10.93 -27.11
CA LYS A 300 13.73 -10.09 -26.81
C LYS A 300 14.52 -10.57 -25.58
N LYS A 301 14.13 -11.71 -25.00
CA LYS A 301 14.72 -12.25 -23.77
C LYS A 301 16.19 -12.65 -24.00
N THR A 302 17.10 -11.94 -23.33
CA THR A 302 18.52 -12.29 -23.29
C THR A 302 18.77 -13.39 -22.26
N LEU A 303 19.90 -14.08 -22.40
CA LEU A 303 20.32 -15.12 -21.46
C LEU A 303 20.52 -14.58 -20.03
N GLU A 304 21.10 -13.38 -19.91
CA GLU A 304 21.26 -12.68 -18.64
C GLU A 304 19.92 -12.33 -18.01
N ASN A 305 19.01 -11.69 -18.75
CA ASN A 305 17.72 -11.29 -18.19
C ASN A 305 16.88 -12.53 -17.81
N TYR A 306 17.04 -13.62 -18.54
CA TYR A 306 16.41 -14.89 -18.17
C TYR A 306 16.99 -15.47 -16.88
N LEU A 307 18.32 -15.46 -16.73
CA LEU A 307 18.98 -15.88 -15.50
C LEU A 307 18.50 -15.04 -14.31
N ARG A 308 18.50 -13.72 -14.43
CA ARG A 308 18.02 -12.80 -13.38
C ARG A 308 16.56 -13.07 -13.01
N TYR A 309 15.70 -13.27 -14.02
CA TYR A 309 14.29 -13.62 -13.83
C TYR A 309 14.08 -14.95 -13.09
N CYS A 310 14.81 -16.01 -13.46
CA CYS A 310 14.71 -17.30 -12.77
C CYS A 310 15.22 -17.28 -11.33
N ASN A 311 15.98 -16.24 -10.98
CA ASN A 311 16.65 -16.10 -9.70
C ASN A 311 16.08 -14.98 -8.82
N ASP A 312 15.12 -14.21 -9.32
CA ASP A 312 14.60 -13.00 -8.67
C ASP A 312 15.71 -12.00 -8.28
N ALA A 313 16.74 -11.89 -9.14
CA ALA A 313 18.00 -11.24 -8.83
C ALA A 313 18.30 -10.06 -9.76
N PHE A 314 17.27 -9.26 -10.09
CA PHE A 314 17.45 -8.07 -10.92
C PHE A 314 18.16 -6.94 -10.18
N ASP A 315 17.95 -6.83 -8.87
CA ASP A 315 18.58 -5.81 -8.03
C ASP A 315 19.91 -6.28 -7.40
N GLU A 316 20.32 -7.54 -7.64
CA GLU A 316 21.59 -8.07 -7.14
C GLU A 316 22.73 -7.86 -8.15
N ASP A 317 23.91 -7.54 -7.63
CA ASP A 317 25.12 -7.40 -8.43
C ASP A 317 25.69 -8.79 -8.75
N LEU A 318 25.32 -9.32 -9.91
CA LEU A 318 25.70 -10.65 -10.35
C LEU A 318 27.01 -10.62 -11.14
N GLN A 319 28.00 -11.37 -10.66
CA GLN A 319 29.24 -11.61 -11.41
C GLN A 319 29.05 -12.74 -12.42
N LEU A 320 28.62 -12.38 -13.62
CA LEU A 320 28.43 -13.33 -14.71
C LEU A 320 29.77 -13.86 -15.25
N LYS A 321 29.87 -15.18 -15.36
CA LYS A 321 30.98 -15.89 -15.98
C LYS A 321 30.49 -16.64 -17.21
N ALA A 322 31.34 -16.77 -18.22
CA ALA A 322 31.03 -17.60 -19.38
C ALA A 322 30.99 -19.07 -18.96
N TYR A 323 29.93 -19.77 -19.34
CA TYR A 323 29.77 -21.22 -19.17
C TYR A 323 29.68 -21.84 -20.55
N ILE A 324 30.84 -22.04 -21.16
CA ILE A 324 31.00 -22.56 -22.52
C ILE A 324 31.57 -23.97 -22.42
N THR A 325 30.83 -24.93 -22.94
CA THR A 325 31.17 -26.34 -22.95
C THR A 325 30.99 -26.87 -24.38
N GLU A 326 31.35 -28.14 -24.63
CA GLU A 326 31.09 -28.78 -25.92
C GLU A 326 29.57 -28.84 -26.24
N TYR A 327 28.70 -28.78 -25.22
CA TYR A 327 27.27 -29.04 -25.33
C TYR A 327 26.37 -27.85 -24.97
N ALA A 328 26.91 -26.82 -24.33
CA ALA A 328 26.18 -25.63 -23.92
C ALA A 328 27.02 -24.37 -24.14
N ASP A 329 26.38 -23.37 -24.73
CA ASP A 329 26.87 -21.99 -24.80
C ASP A 329 25.99 -21.14 -23.87
N GLY A 330 26.58 -20.69 -22.76
CA GLY A 330 25.83 -20.02 -21.72
C GLY A 330 26.65 -19.20 -20.74
N ILE A 331 26.01 -18.86 -19.63
CA ILE A 331 26.56 -18.07 -18.53
C ILE A 331 26.26 -18.75 -17.20
N CYS A 332 27.09 -18.50 -16.21
CA CYS A 332 26.83 -18.86 -14.83
C CYS A 332 27.14 -17.72 -13.87
N THR A 333 26.56 -17.78 -12.68
CA THR A 333 26.84 -16.83 -11.59
C THR A 333 26.75 -17.54 -10.25
N THR A 334 27.50 -17.03 -9.29
CA THR A 334 27.47 -17.46 -7.89
C THR A 334 27.32 -16.23 -7.01
N TYR A 335 26.32 -16.20 -6.15
CA TYR A 335 26.04 -15.05 -5.28
C TYR A 335 25.27 -15.46 -4.03
N TYR A 336 25.22 -14.58 -3.03
CA TYR A 336 24.38 -14.74 -1.85
C TYR A 336 23.09 -13.94 -2.05
N HIS A 337 21.93 -14.61 -1.92
CA HIS A 337 20.63 -13.96 -2.04
C HIS A 337 20.19 -13.46 -0.66
N LYS A 338 20.05 -12.13 -0.53
CA LYS A 338 19.81 -11.51 0.78
C LYS A 338 18.49 -11.94 1.40
N ASP A 339 17.41 -11.92 0.61
CA ASP A 339 16.07 -12.22 1.15
C ASP A 339 15.86 -13.68 1.51
N MET A 340 16.49 -14.60 0.76
CA MET A 340 16.45 -16.03 1.07
C MET A 340 17.45 -16.42 2.16
N GLU A 341 18.43 -15.57 2.46
CA GLU A 341 19.60 -15.87 3.29
C GLU A 341 20.34 -17.16 2.84
N LYS A 342 20.45 -17.37 1.53
CA LYS A 342 21.05 -18.59 0.91
C LYS A 342 22.14 -18.27 -0.10
N GLY A 343 23.10 -19.18 -0.25
CA GLY A 343 24.05 -19.16 -1.37
C GLY A 343 23.40 -19.74 -2.62
N ILE A 344 23.53 -19.06 -3.76
CA ILE A 344 22.95 -19.47 -5.04
C ILE A 344 24.06 -19.66 -6.08
N VAL A 345 24.03 -20.78 -6.80
CA VAL A 345 24.77 -20.97 -8.06
C VAL A 345 23.77 -21.20 -9.18
N SER A 346 23.85 -20.40 -10.24
CA SER A 346 22.92 -20.49 -11.35
C SER A 346 23.63 -20.57 -12.69
N PHE A 347 23.14 -21.45 -13.56
CA PHE A 347 23.61 -21.66 -14.93
C PHE A 347 22.45 -21.39 -15.87
N ALA A 348 22.63 -20.51 -16.85
CA ALA A 348 21.69 -20.33 -17.94
C ALA A 348 22.41 -20.62 -19.25
N PHE A 349 21.80 -21.42 -20.13
CA PHE A 349 22.40 -21.73 -21.44
C PHE A 349 21.35 -21.95 -22.51
N TYR A 350 21.78 -21.78 -23.76
CA TYR A 350 20.97 -22.10 -24.93
C TYR A 350 21.01 -23.60 -25.22
N GLN A 351 19.83 -24.17 -25.52
CA GLN A 351 19.71 -25.54 -26.03
C GLN A 351 18.78 -25.53 -27.24
N GLY A 352 19.37 -25.39 -28.44
CA GLY A 352 18.61 -25.18 -29.68
C GLY A 352 17.82 -23.87 -29.66
N ARG A 353 16.47 -23.94 -29.64
CA ARG A 353 15.56 -22.77 -29.54
C ARG A 353 15.00 -22.54 -28.12
N ARG A 354 15.60 -23.16 -27.09
CA ARG A 354 15.17 -23.06 -25.70
C ARG A 354 16.22 -22.35 -24.86
N LEU A 355 15.77 -21.72 -23.79
CA LEU A 355 16.63 -21.37 -22.68
C LEU A 355 16.39 -22.36 -21.54
N ALA A 356 17.49 -22.82 -20.96
CA ALA A 356 17.48 -23.58 -19.72
C ALA A 356 18.12 -22.73 -18.62
N CYS A 357 17.57 -22.77 -17.42
CA CYS A 357 18.19 -22.21 -16.23
C CYS A 357 18.21 -23.27 -15.13
N MET A 358 19.39 -23.58 -14.62
CA MET A 358 19.60 -24.44 -13.46
C MET A 358 20.02 -23.59 -12.28
N ARG A 359 19.40 -23.79 -11.13
CA ARG A 359 19.64 -23.05 -9.89
C ARG A 359 19.93 -24.03 -8.76
N PHE A 360 21.07 -23.86 -8.13
CA PHE A 360 21.48 -24.57 -6.91
C PHE A 360 21.29 -23.62 -5.73
N VAL A 361 20.48 -24.02 -4.75
CA VAL A 361 20.20 -23.27 -3.52
C VAL A 361 20.93 -23.95 -2.37
N CYS A 362 22.00 -23.35 -1.89
CA CYS A 362 22.89 -23.87 -0.85
C CYS A 362 22.63 -23.15 0.47
N ALA A 363 22.81 -23.86 1.61
CA ALA A 363 22.55 -23.27 2.92
C ALA A 363 23.50 -22.11 3.26
N THR A 364 24.75 -22.14 2.80
CA THR A 364 25.74 -21.06 2.96
C THR A 364 26.61 -20.94 1.69
N MET A 365 27.43 -19.88 1.60
CA MET A 365 28.42 -19.74 0.53
C MET A 365 29.57 -20.75 0.65
N GLU A 366 29.93 -21.17 1.85
CA GLU A 366 31.01 -22.16 2.08
C GLU A 366 30.66 -23.53 1.49
N ILE A 367 29.36 -23.89 1.54
CA ILE A 367 28.84 -25.11 0.92
C ILE A 367 29.04 -25.07 -0.60
N ILE A 368 28.92 -23.91 -1.24
CA ILE A 368 29.14 -23.80 -2.69
C ILE A 368 30.58 -24.15 -3.05
N GLU A 369 31.55 -23.61 -2.30
CA GLU A 369 32.98 -23.88 -2.53
C GLU A 369 33.30 -25.36 -2.31
N GLN A 370 32.69 -25.99 -1.30
CA GLN A 370 32.88 -27.41 -1.00
C GLN A 370 32.34 -28.33 -2.10
N TYR A 371 31.28 -27.93 -2.79
CA TYR A 371 30.59 -28.74 -3.81
C TYR A 371 30.79 -28.23 -5.24
N GLU A 372 31.72 -27.30 -5.48
CA GLU A 372 31.89 -26.63 -6.77
C GLU A 372 32.05 -27.64 -7.92
N GLU A 373 32.94 -28.63 -7.79
CA GLU A 373 33.15 -29.66 -8.82
C GLU A 373 31.87 -30.46 -9.12
N ILE A 374 31.13 -30.87 -8.08
CA ILE A 374 29.88 -31.63 -8.23
C ILE A 374 28.80 -30.77 -8.90
N ILE A 375 28.68 -29.50 -8.53
CA ILE A 375 27.74 -28.55 -9.12
C ILE A 375 28.00 -28.39 -10.62
N PHE A 376 29.27 -28.19 -11.01
CA PHE A 376 29.66 -28.05 -12.41
C PHE A 376 29.49 -29.36 -13.21
N GLU A 377 29.85 -30.52 -12.68
CA GLU A 377 29.63 -31.81 -13.35
C GLU A 377 28.14 -32.10 -13.58
N VAL A 378 27.30 -31.75 -12.61
CA VAL A 378 25.84 -31.88 -12.73
C VAL A 378 25.33 -30.93 -13.81
N ALA A 379 25.73 -29.65 -13.80
CA ALA A 379 25.35 -28.69 -14.83
C ALA A 379 25.76 -29.16 -16.24
N ASN A 380 26.96 -29.71 -16.40
CA ASN A 380 27.46 -30.26 -17.65
C ASN A 380 26.63 -31.46 -18.13
N SER A 381 26.25 -32.34 -17.21
CA SER A 381 25.43 -33.51 -17.51
C SER A 381 24.03 -33.13 -18.01
N PHE A 382 23.45 -32.05 -17.48
CA PHE A 382 22.16 -31.53 -17.94
C PHE A 382 22.27 -30.81 -19.29
N ALA A 383 23.37 -30.09 -19.53
CA ALA A 383 23.66 -29.47 -20.83
C ALA A 383 23.80 -30.52 -21.97
N PHE A 384 24.35 -31.69 -21.66
CA PHE A 384 24.58 -32.79 -22.62
C PHE A 384 23.29 -33.46 -23.12
N ILE A 385 22.23 -33.52 -22.31
CA ILE A 385 21.03 -34.30 -22.65
C ILE A 385 20.13 -33.48 -23.58
N ASP A 386 20.08 -33.86 -24.86
CA ASP A 386 19.06 -33.34 -25.79
C ASP A 386 17.67 -33.80 -25.31
N PRO A 387 16.73 -32.88 -24.98
CA PRO A 387 15.37 -33.24 -24.57
C PRO A 387 14.55 -33.72 -25.79
N THR A 388 15.02 -34.75 -26.50
CA THR A 388 14.48 -35.30 -27.74
C THR A 388 13.37 -36.33 -27.57
N LEU A 389 12.80 -36.48 -26.38
CA LEU A 389 11.65 -37.37 -26.13
C LEU A 389 10.51 -36.66 -25.40
N VAL A 390 10.35 -35.36 -25.63
CA VAL A 390 9.04 -34.73 -25.46
C VAL A 390 8.44 -34.66 -26.86
N SER A 391 7.26 -35.26 -27.08
CA SER A 391 6.62 -35.31 -28.40
C SER A 391 6.71 -33.96 -29.12
N GLU A 392 6.80 -33.96 -30.45
CA GLU A 392 6.80 -32.73 -31.26
C GLU A 392 5.62 -31.79 -30.92
N GLU A 393 4.58 -32.31 -30.25
CA GLU A 393 3.45 -31.55 -29.71
C GLU A 393 3.85 -30.60 -28.58
N SER A 394 4.81 -30.94 -27.71
CA SER A 394 5.24 -30.07 -26.59
C SER A 394 6.21 -28.97 -27.04
N ALA A 395 7.10 -29.27 -28.00
CA ALA A 395 8.00 -28.28 -28.59
C ALA A 395 7.27 -27.24 -29.47
N ASN A 396 6.06 -27.57 -29.94
CA ASN A 396 5.23 -26.71 -30.79
C ASN A 396 4.03 -26.08 -30.08
N ARG A 397 3.93 -26.19 -28.74
CA ARG A 397 2.90 -25.49 -27.95
C ARG A 397 3.20 -23.99 -27.84
N ARG A 398 2.90 -23.28 -28.94
CA ARG A 398 3.03 -21.82 -29.06
C ARG A 398 2.22 -21.10 -27.98
N ASP A 399 1.11 -21.69 -27.54
CA ASP A 399 0.30 -21.23 -26.41
C ASP A 399 1.12 -21.09 -25.12
N MET A 400 1.98 -22.06 -24.79
CA MET A 400 2.84 -22.01 -23.60
C MET A 400 4.03 -21.06 -23.79
N GLN A 401 4.63 -21.03 -24.98
CA GLN A 401 5.75 -20.12 -25.29
C GLN A 401 5.35 -18.66 -25.09
N TYR A 402 4.24 -18.25 -25.70
CA TYR A 402 3.74 -16.89 -25.57
C TYR A 402 3.18 -16.61 -24.16
N TYR A 403 2.69 -17.61 -23.43
CA TYR A 403 2.27 -17.41 -22.04
C TYR A 403 3.45 -17.14 -21.11
N ASN A 404 4.54 -17.92 -21.21
CA ASN A 404 5.74 -17.71 -20.40
C ASN A 404 6.40 -16.38 -20.76
N GLU A 405 6.39 -16.00 -22.04
CA GLU A 405 6.83 -14.68 -22.48
C GLU A 405 5.97 -13.56 -21.87
N ALA A 406 4.65 -13.73 -21.85
CA ALA A 406 3.75 -12.74 -21.28
C ALA A 406 3.97 -12.53 -19.78
N ILE A 407 4.18 -13.60 -19.02
CA ILE A 407 4.50 -13.53 -17.59
C ILE A 407 5.85 -12.86 -17.36
N TYR A 408 6.84 -13.17 -18.19
CA TYR A 408 8.16 -12.55 -18.12
C TYR A 408 8.09 -11.04 -18.39
N CYS A 409 7.40 -10.61 -19.45
CA CYS A 409 7.19 -9.20 -19.74
C CYS A 409 6.41 -8.50 -18.61
N TYR A 410 5.38 -9.15 -18.05
CA TYR A 410 4.62 -8.59 -16.94
C TYR A 410 5.48 -8.38 -15.68
N TYR A 411 6.36 -9.33 -15.38
CA TYR A 411 7.32 -9.23 -14.29
C TYR A 411 8.30 -8.06 -14.50
N LEU A 412 8.76 -7.86 -15.73
CA LEU A 412 9.61 -6.73 -16.10
C LEU A 412 8.86 -5.40 -16.23
N GLU A 413 7.56 -5.38 -15.94
CA GLU A 413 6.70 -4.21 -16.08
C GLU A 413 6.58 -3.72 -17.54
N ASP A 414 6.96 -4.56 -18.50
CA ASP A 414 6.66 -4.39 -19.93
C ASP A 414 5.22 -4.86 -20.18
N TYR A 415 4.24 -4.05 -19.78
CA TYR A 415 2.83 -4.39 -19.92
C TYR A 415 2.40 -4.53 -21.38
N GLU A 416 3.03 -3.80 -22.30
CA GLU A 416 2.76 -3.92 -23.73
C GLU A 416 3.21 -5.28 -24.28
N GLY A 417 4.44 -5.68 -23.97
CA GLY A 417 4.95 -7.02 -24.26
C GLY A 417 4.09 -8.11 -23.62
N ALA A 418 3.70 -7.92 -22.36
CA ALA A 418 2.83 -8.83 -21.62
C ALA A 418 1.47 -8.99 -22.30
N MET A 419 0.82 -7.88 -22.64
CA MET A 419 -0.49 -7.86 -23.30
C MET A 419 -0.43 -8.50 -24.69
N LYS A 420 0.61 -8.19 -25.48
CA LYS A 420 0.82 -8.76 -26.81
C LYS A 420 1.02 -10.28 -26.74
N ALA A 421 1.93 -10.73 -25.88
CA ALA A 421 2.23 -12.13 -25.70
C ALA A 421 1.04 -12.89 -25.09
N ALA A 422 0.30 -12.31 -24.14
CA ALA A 422 -0.90 -12.92 -23.56
C ALA A 422 -2.00 -13.12 -24.60
N LYS A 423 -2.27 -12.13 -25.47
CA LYS A 423 -3.23 -12.27 -26.58
C LYS A 423 -2.80 -13.34 -27.57
N GLN A 424 -1.51 -13.42 -27.88
CA GLN A 424 -0.97 -14.43 -28.78
C GLN A 424 -1.08 -15.84 -28.17
N ALA A 425 -0.79 -15.99 -26.88
CA ALA A 425 -0.98 -17.22 -26.13
C ALA A 425 -2.45 -17.66 -26.13
N LEU A 426 -3.38 -16.72 -25.93
CA LEU A 426 -4.82 -16.98 -25.98
C LEU A 426 -5.28 -17.40 -27.37
N LYS A 427 -4.76 -16.77 -28.44
CA LYS A 427 -5.02 -17.17 -29.84
C LYS A 427 -4.63 -18.62 -30.13
N PHE A 428 -3.59 -19.12 -29.45
CA PHE A 428 -3.18 -20.52 -29.52
C PHE A 428 -3.89 -21.45 -28.52
N GLY A 429 -4.83 -20.92 -27.73
CA GLY A 429 -5.67 -21.71 -26.81
C GLY A 429 -5.19 -21.75 -25.36
N SER A 430 -4.24 -20.91 -24.95
CA SER A 430 -3.78 -20.87 -23.55
C SER A 430 -4.85 -20.30 -22.61
N ILE A 431 -5.50 -21.17 -21.84
CA ILE A 431 -6.42 -20.75 -20.77
C ILE A 431 -5.67 -19.96 -19.68
N LYS A 432 -4.40 -20.28 -19.42
CA LYS A 432 -3.56 -19.56 -18.44
C LYS A 432 -3.35 -18.10 -18.82
N ALA A 433 -3.30 -17.80 -20.12
CA ALA A 433 -3.19 -16.42 -20.59
C ALA A 433 -4.44 -15.59 -20.27
N SER A 434 -5.63 -16.21 -20.18
CA SER A 434 -6.85 -15.52 -19.75
C SER A 434 -6.76 -15.00 -18.32
N TYR A 435 -6.13 -15.76 -17.40
CA TYR A 435 -5.87 -15.28 -16.04
C TYR A 435 -4.94 -14.06 -16.04
N LEU A 436 -3.88 -14.09 -16.84
CA LEU A 436 -2.97 -12.95 -16.97
C LEU A 436 -3.66 -11.73 -17.60
N LEU A 437 -4.56 -11.92 -18.55
CA LEU A 437 -5.35 -10.81 -19.10
C LEU A 437 -6.27 -10.19 -18.05
N VAL A 438 -6.93 -11.00 -17.22
CA VAL A 438 -7.73 -10.51 -16.08
C VAL A 438 -6.85 -9.70 -15.14
N GLU A 439 -5.66 -10.19 -14.81
CA GLU A 439 -4.69 -9.50 -13.97
C GLU A 439 -4.23 -8.16 -14.59
N LEU A 440 -3.89 -8.15 -15.89
CA LEU A 440 -3.51 -6.94 -16.62
C LEU A 440 -4.60 -5.87 -16.63
N TYR A 441 -5.88 -6.26 -16.65
CA TYR A 441 -7.00 -5.33 -16.54
C TYR A 441 -7.31 -4.93 -15.09
N TYR A 442 -6.98 -5.76 -14.11
CA TYR A 442 -7.26 -5.49 -12.70
C TYR A 442 -6.19 -4.62 -12.05
N ASP A 443 -4.93 -4.85 -12.41
CA ASP A 443 -3.75 -4.23 -11.79
C ASP A 443 -3.84 -2.70 -11.84
N GLU A 444 -3.72 -2.09 -10.67
CA GLU A 444 -3.84 -0.65 -10.50
C GLU A 444 -2.76 0.13 -11.23
N ASP A 445 -1.60 -0.49 -11.39
CA ASP A 445 -0.41 0.11 -11.94
C ASP A 445 -0.28 -0.19 -13.46
N SER A 446 -1.11 -1.10 -14.00
CA SER A 446 -1.16 -1.42 -15.43
C SER A 446 -1.80 -0.28 -16.26
N PRO A 447 -1.22 0.10 -17.41
CA PRO A 447 -1.82 1.07 -18.32
C PRO A 447 -3.12 0.57 -18.97
N TYR A 448 -3.39 -0.73 -18.89
CA TYR A 448 -4.61 -1.35 -19.42
C TYR A 448 -5.73 -1.45 -18.41
N ARG A 449 -5.56 -0.96 -17.17
CA ARG A 449 -6.53 -1.11 -16.09
C ARG A 449 -7.95 -0.77 -16.53
N ASP A 450 -8.85 -1.74 -16.36
CA ASP A 450 -10.27 -1.64 -16.71
C ASP A 450 -11.07 -2.64 -15.85
N LEU A 451 -11.81 -2.13 -14.87
CA LEU A 451 -12.56 -2.97 -13.93
C LEU A 451 -13.76 -3.67 -14.59
N GLU A 452 -14.37 -3.06 -15.61
CA GLU A 452 -15.48 -3.69 -16.32
C GLU A 452 -14.98 -4.86 -17.17
N LYS A 453 -13.85 -4.68 -17.87
CA LYS A 453 -13.19 -5.79 -18.58
C LYS A 453 -12.69 -6.86 -17.63
N THR A 454 -12.10 -6.49 -16.49
CA THR A 454 -11.71 -7.44 -15.44
C THR A 454 -12.87 -8.34 -15.08
N ILE A 455 -14.03 -7.76 -14.73
CA ILE A 455 -15.23 -8.51 -14.36
C ILE A 455 -15.72 -9.37 -15.54
N SER A 456 -15.77 -8.83 -16.76
CA SER A 456 -16.26 -9.54 -17.94
C SER A 456 -15.41 -10.78 -18.26
N TYR A 457 -14.09 -10.61 -18.36
CA TYR A 457 -13.16 -11.70 -18.64
C TYR A 457 -13.09 -12.71 -17.49
N ALA A 458 -13.09 -12.24 -16.24
CA ALA A 458 -13.12 -13.13 -15.08
C ALA A 458 -14.40 -13.96 -15.03
N LYS A 459 -15.56 -13.39 -15.38
CA LYS A 459 -16.83 -14.14 -15.47
C LYS A 459 -16.80 -15.22 -16.54
N GLN A 460 -16.34 -14.88 -17.74
CA GLN A 460 -16.22 -15.86 -18.84
C GLN A 460 -15.29 -17.01 -18.45
N LEU A 461 -14.15 -16.68 -17.84
CA LEU A 461 -13.18 -17.66 -17.39
C LEU A 461 -13.73 -18.51 -16.24
N PHE A 462 -14.43 -17.90 -15.28
CA PHE A 462 -15.12 -18.60 -14.19
C PHE A 462 -16.21 -19.54 -14.71
N GLU A 463 -16.95 -19.16 -15.75
CA GLU A 463 -17.95 -20.04 -16.37
C GLU A 463 -17.32 -21.32 -16.93
N ALA A 464 -16.12 -21.20 -17.49
CA ALA A 464 -15.35 -22.32 -18.04
C ALA A 464 -14.64 -23.17 -16.97
N THR A 465 -14.10 -22.56 -15.91
CA THR A 465 -13.22 -23.26 -14.95
C THR A 465 -13.86 -23.57 -13.60
N LYS A 466 -14.88 -22.80 -13.20
CA LYS A 466 -15.47 -22.79 -11.85
C LYS A 466 -14.43 -22.55 -10.74
N ASP A 467 -13.42 -21.75 -11.04
CA ASP A 467 -12.34 -21.41 -10.11
C ASP A 467 -12.82 -20.47 -8.98
N PRO A 468 -12.72 -20.88 -7.70
CA PRO A 468 -13.11 -20.05 -6.56
C PRO A 468 -12.37 -18.70 -6.50
N GLU A 469 -11.12 -18.62 -6.96
CA GLU A 469 -10.32 -17.38 -6.93
C GLU A 469 -10.92 -16.30 -7.85
N LEU A 470 -11.48 -16.70 -9.00
CA LEU A 470 -12.14 -15.76 -9.91
C LEU A 470 -13.44 -15.22 -9.33
N ALA A 471 -14.23 -16.07 -8.68
CA ALA A 471 -15.44 -15.64 -7.98
C ALA A 471 -15.09 -14.67 -6.84
N PHE A 472 -14.03 -14.95 -6.08
CA PHE A 472 -13.53 -14.05 -5.05
C PHE A 472 -13.05 -12.71 -5.63
N LEU A 473 -12.26 -12.73 -6.71
CA LEU A 473 -11.79 -11.52 -7.39
C LEU A 473 -12.96 -10.64 -7.84
N ILE A 474 -13.98 -11.22 -8.50
CA ILE A 474 -15.15 -10.47 -8.94
C ILE A 474 -15.89 -9.87 -7.74
N GLY A 475 -16.06 -10.64 -6.66
CA GLY A 475 -16.65 -10.17 -5.41
C GLY A 475 -15.86 -9.00 -4.80
N ASN A 476 -14.53 -9.10 -4.81
CA ASN A 476 -13.62 -8.08 -4.30
C ASN A 476 -13.68 -6.78 -5.11
N VAL A 477 -13.74 -6.87 -6.44
CA VAL A 477 -13.91 -5.69 -7.31
C VAL A 477 -15.23 -4.98 -6.98
N TYR A 478 -16.34 -5.72 -6.84
CA TYR A 478 -17.62 -5.13 -6.49
C TYR A 478 -17.61 -4.50 -5.08
N ASP A 479 -17.02 -5.17 -4.09
CA ASP A 479 -16.93 -4.72 -2.69
C ASP A 479 -16.03 -3.48 -2.54
N GLN A 480 -14.77 -3.59 -2.94
CA GLN A 480 -13.76 -2.60 -2.61
C GLN A 480 -13.73 -1.42 -3.58
N GLN A 481 -13.88 -1.68 -4.87
CA GLN A 481 -13.69 -0.67 -5.92
C GLN A 481 -15.02 -0.02 -6.33
N MET A 482 -16.08 -0.83 -6.54
CA MET A 482 -17.38 -0.31 -6.98
C MET A 482 -18.35 0.00 -5.83
N LYS A 483 -18.07 -0.45 -4.61
CA LYS A 483 -18.95 -0.36 -3.43
C LYS A 483 -20.37 -0.94 -3.69
N ASP A 484 -20.49 -1.94 -4.55
CA ASP A 484 -21.72 -2.67 -4.84
C ASP A 484 -21.75 -3.97 -4.02
N TYR A 485 -22.03 -3.82 -2.73
CA TYR A 485 -21.99 -4.92 -1.76
C TYR A 485 -23.02 -6.02 -2.05
N MET A 486 -24.14 -5.71 -2.73
CA MET A 486 -25.12 -6.72 -3.13
C MET A 486 -24.57 -7.65 -4.21
N LYS A 487 -23.90 -7.10 -5.22
CA LYS A 487 -23.22 -7.95 -6.21
C LYS A 487 -22.04 -8.70 -5.58
N ALA A 488 -21.28 -8.04 -4.70
CA ALA A 488 -20.19 -8.68 -3.99
C ALA A 488 -20.66 -9.89 -3.18
N LEU A 489 -21.77 -9.77 -2.43
CA LEU A 489 -22.35 -10.87 -1.65
C LEU A 489 -22.61 -12.10 -2.51
N ASN A 490 -23.29 -11.95 -3.65
CA ASN A 490 -23.60 -13.07 -4.54
C ASN A 490 -22.32 -13.79 -5.02
N TRP A 491 -21.26 -13.04 -5.32
CA TRP A 491 -19.99 -13.61 -5.77
C TRP A 491 -19.19 -14.26 -4.64
N TYR A 492 -19.20 -13.64 -3.46
CA TYR A 492 -18.63 -14.22 -2.25
C TYR A 492 -19.35 -15.51 -1.84
N GLU A 493 -20.68 -15.55 -1.80
CA GLU A 493 -21.42 -16.80 -1.51
C GLU A 493 -21.07 -17.91 -2.52
N ASN A 494 -20.87 -17.57 -3.80
CA ASN A 494 -20.40 -18.54 -4.79
C ASN A 494 -18.97 -19.03 -4.51
N ALA A 495 -18.04 -18.12 -4.18
CA ALA A 495 -16.66 -18.47 -3.86
C ALA A 495 -16.56 -19.30 -2.56
N GLU A 496 -17.39 -18.99 -1.55
CA GLU A 496 -17.49 -19.74 -0.30
C GLU A 496 -17.99 -21.17 -0.56
N ARG A 497 -19.06 -21.32 -1.36
CA ARG A 497 -19.57 -22.63 -1.77
C ARG A 497 -18.55 -23.48 -2.52
N LEU A 498 -17.63 -22.82 -3.24
CA LEU A 498 -16.52 -23.46 -3.97
C LEU A 498 -15.28 -23.67 -3.08
N GLY A 499 -15.34 -23.33 -1.79
CA GLY A 499 -14.28 -23.62 -0.81
C GLY A 499 -13.22 -22.53 -0.64
N HIS A 500 -13.46 -21.31 -1.10
CA HIS A 500 -12.48 -20.22 -0.96
C HIS A 500 -12.31 -19.77 0.50
N LYS A 501 -11.15 -20.10 1.09
CA LYS A 501 -10.87 -19.94 2.52
C LYS A 501 -11.04 -18.52 3.07
N ARG A 502 -10.59 -17.51 2.31
CA ARG A 502 -10.61 -16.10 2.74
C ARG A 502 -11.98 -15.44 2.67
N VAL A 503 -12.93 -16.00 1.93
CA VAL A 503 -14.22 -15.33 1.66
C VAL A 503 -15.08 -15.20 2.91
N ALA A 504 -15.00 -16.18 3.83
CA ALA A 504 -15.72 -16.12 5.10
C ALA A 504 -15.42 -14.82 5.87
N PHE A 505 -14.18 -14.33 5.84
CA PHE A 505 -13.83 -13.05 6.47
C PHE A 505 -14.57 -11.86 5.85
N TYR A 506 -14.66 -11.78 4.52
CA TYR A 506 -15.36 -10.69 3.83
C TYR A 506 -16.88 -10.75 4.02
N LEU A 507 -17.46 -11.95 4.01
CA LEU A 507 -18.88 -12.15 4.35
C LEU A 507 -19.15 -11.69 5.79
N GLY A 508 -18.28 -12.04 6.74
CA GLY A 508 -18.34 -11.56 8.12
C GLY A 508 -18.38 -10.04 8.21
N ARG A 509 -17.49 -9.34 7.48
CA ARG A 509 -17.45 -7.88 7.42
C ARG A 509 -18.73 -7.26 6.86
N ILE A 510 -19.32 -7.86 5.81
CA ILE A 510 -20.59 -7.38 5.24
C ILE A 510 -21.69 -7.32 6.30
N TYR A 511 -21.82 -8.37 7.13
CA TYR A 511 -22.84 -8.43 8.20
C TYR A 511 -22.45 -7.59 9.43
N TYR A 512 -21.17 -7.55 9.78
CA TYR A 512 -20.64 -6.78 10.91
C TYR A 512 -20.88 -5.28 10.73
N TYR A 513 -20.65 -4.76 9.52
CA TYR A 513 -20.83 -3.34 9.22
C TYR A 513 -22.21 -3.00 8.62
N GLY A 514 -23.04 -3.99 8.29
CA GLY A 514 -24.38 -3.76 7.73
C GLY A 514 -24.35 -3.19 6.30
N LEU A 515 -23.44 -3.66 5.46
CA LEU A 515 -23.13 -3.05 4.15
C LEU A 515 -24.22 -3.23 3.07
N LEU A 516 -25.17 -4.16 3.27
CA LEU A 516 -26.22 -4.49 2.30
C LEU A 516 -27.44 -3.55 2.37
N ARG A 517 -27.29 -2.35 2.98
CA ARG A 517 -28.42 -1.47 3.36
C ARG A 517 -29.43 -2.18 4.27
N THR A 518 -28.98 -3.23 4.96
CA THR A 518 -29.72 -3.97 5.97
C THR A 518 -29.20 -3.62 7.36
N LYS A 519 -29.91 -4.06 8.40
CA LYS A 519 -29.40 -4.03 9.77
C LYS A 519 -28.11 -4.86 9.88
N ARG A 520 -27.22 -4.46 10.79
CA ARG A 520 -26.05 -5.27 11.18
C ARG A 520 -26.53 -6.59 11.76
N ASP A 521 -25.85 -7.69 11.42
CA ASP A 521 -26.17 -9.02 11.91
C ASP A 521 -24.94 -9.62 12.60
N GLY A 522 -24.81 -9.35 13.90
CA GLY A 522 -23.66 -9.79 14.69
C GLY A 522 -23.57 -11.31 14.80
N ARG A 523 -24.69 -12.04 14.73
CA ARG A 523 -24.71 -13.51 14.81
C ARG A 523 -24.12 -14.12 13.54
N LYS A 524 -24.59 -13.68 12.37
CA LYS A 524 -24.01 -14.11 11.09
C LYS A 524 -22.56 -13.69 10.96
N ALA A 525 -22.23 -12.46 11.36
CA ALA A 525 -20.85 -11.99 11.36
C ALA A 525 -19.95 -12.92 12.18
N LEU A 526 -20.36 -13.27 13.41
CA LEU A 526 -19.61 -14.15 14.30
C LEU A 526 -19.43 -15.56 13.71
N GLU A 527 -20.47 -16.12 13.08
CA GLU A 527 -20.39 -17.42 12.40
C GLU A 527 -19.32 -17.41 11.30
N TYR A 528 -19.35 -16.39 10.44
CA TYR A 528 -18.40 -16.25 9.35
C TYR A 528 -16.98 -15.96 9.83
N PHE A 529 -16.79 -15.15 10.87
CA PHE A 529 -15.47 -14.91 11.45
C PHE A 529 -14.90 -16.15 12.14
N LYS A 530 -15.73 -16.96 12.82
CA LYS A 530 -15.28 -18.25 13.36
C LYS A 530 -14.82 -19.21 12.26
N LYS A 531 -15.55 -19.27 11.15
CA LYS A 531 -15.12 -20.02 9.94
C LYS A 531 -13.81 -19.47 9.36
N ALA A 532 -13.66 -18.15 9.30
CA ALA A 532 -12.42 -17.53 8.81
C ALA A 532 -11.22 -17.88 9.71
N ARG A 533 -11.39 -17.88 11.03
CA ARG A 533 -10.38 -18.34 11.98
C ARG A 533 -10.03 -19.82 11.77
N GLU A 534 -11.03 -20.69 11.60
CA GLU A 534 -10.82 -22.12 11.30
C GLU A 534 -10.03 -22.32 9.98
N ASN A 535 -10.20 -21.40 9.03
CA ASN A 535 -9.46 -21.36 7.78
C ASN A 535 -8.04 -20.74 7.90
N GLY A 536 -7.60 -20.35 9.09
CA GLY A 536 -6.27 -19.77 9.35
C GLY A 536 -6.17 -18.28 9.06
N ILE A 537 -7.27 -17.51 9.15
CA ILE A 537 -7.28 -16.05 8.95
C ILE A 537 -7.20 -15.33 10.32
N PRO A 538 -6.01 -14.93 10.79
CA PRO A 538 -5.83 -14.34 12.12
C PRO A 538 -6.54 -12.99 12.29
N GLU A 539 -6.78 -12.25 11.21
CA GLU A 539 -7.48 -10.97 11.21
C GLU A 539 -8.92 -11.09 11.76
N ALA A 540 -9.51 -12.29 11.73
CA ALA A 540 -10.85 -12.53 12.26
C ALA A 540 -10.95 -12.43 13.79
N GLU A 541 -9.86 -12.64 14.53
CA GLU A 541 -9.90 -12.70 16.01
C GLU A 541 -10.31 -11.37 16.65
N GLY A 542 -9.87 -10.23 16.08
CA GLY A 542 -10.28 -8.91 16.55
C GLY A 542 -11.80 -8.74 16.45
N TYR A 543 -12.38 -9.09 15.30
CA TYR A 543 -13.82 -9.01 15.08
C TYR A 543 -14.63 -9.97 15.96
N ILE A 544 -14.10 -11.17 16.23
CA ILE A 544 -14.70 -12.13 17.16
C ILE A 544 -14.75 -11.51 18.56
N LYS A 545 -13.63 -10.96 19.03
CA LYS A 545 -13.53 -10.32 20.34
C LYS A 545 -14.52 -9.16 20.47
N ASP A 546 -14.60 -8.27 19.48
CA ASP A 546 -15.56 -7.16 19.48
C ASP A 546 -17.00 -7.67 19.66
N LEU A 547 -17.39 -8.70 18.90
CA LEU A 547 -18.73 -9.29 18.98
C LEU A 547 -18.99 -10.01 20.32
N GLU A 548 -17.97 -10.64 20.90
CA GLU A 548 -18.06 -11.31 22.21
C GLU A 548 -18.16 -10.30 23.37
N GLU A 549 -17.54 -9.11 23.24
CA GLU A 549 -17.65 -8.01 24.20
C GLU A 549 -19.08 -7.48 24.34
N LEU A 550 -19.95 -7.70 23.34
CA LEU A 550 -21.39 -7.43 23.45
C LEU A 550 -22.11 -8.35 24.44
N LYS A 551 -21.45 -9.40 24.97
CA LYS A 551 -21.99 -10.35 25.97
C LYS A 551 -23.33 -10.95 25.54
N GLY A 552 -23.50 -11.20 24.24
CA GLY A 552 -24.72 -11.75 23.65
C GLY A 552 -25.81 -10.74 23.33
N GLU A 553 -25.59 -9.43 23.56
CA GLU A 553 -26.46 -8.36 23.03
C GLU A 553 -26.39 -8.35 21.49
N ASP A 554 -27.53 -8.12 20.85
CA ASP A 554 -27.59 -7.99 19.39
C ASP A 554 -26.86 -6.71 18.94
N LEU A 555 -25.95 -6.86 17.96
CA LEU A 555 -25.09 -5.78 17.48
C LEU A 555 -25.87 -4.56 17.00
N GLN A 556 -26.93 -4.76 16.21
CA GLN A 556 -27.73 -3.64 15.73
C GLN A 556 -28.41 -2.91 16.89
N THR A 557 -28.95 -3.67 17.86
CA THR A 557 -29.59 -3.12 19.06
C THR A 557 -28.60 -2.32 19.92
N ALA A 558 -27.38 -2.83 20.12
CA ALA A 558 -26.32 -2.15 20.85
C ALA A 558 -25.95 -0.80 20.19
N VAL A 559 -25.76 -0.80 18.87
CA VAL A 559 -25.47 0.42 18.10
C VAL A 559 -26.62 1.43 18.20
N GLU A 560 -27.87 1.01 17.97
CA GLU A 560 -29.04 1.89 18.08
C GLU A 560 -29.21 2.48 19.49
N LYS A 561 -28.83 1.73 20.53
CA LYS A 561 -28.87 2.18 21.92
C LYS A 561 -27.80 3.23 22.19
N TRP A 562 -26.57 3.05 21.71
CA TRP A 562 -25.52 4.06 21.84
C TRP A 562 -25.88 5.33 21.07
N GLU A 563 -26.36 5.21 19.83
CA GLU A 563 -26.76 6.37 19.01
C GLU A 563 -27.92 7.15 19.64
N ARG A 564 -28.93 6.46 20.21
CA ARG A 564 -30.00 7.11 20.97
C ARG A 564 -29.48 7.81 22.24
N ALA A 565 -28.49 7.24 22.92
CA ALA A 565 -27.88 7.87 24.07
C ALA A 565 -27.14 9.16 23.68
N VAL A 566 -26.43 9.17 22.54
CA VAL A 566 -25.80 10.39 22.00
C VAL A 566 -26.85 11.46 21.67
N GLN A 567 -27.95 11.08 21.00
CA GLN A 567 -29.06 12.00 20.72
C GLN A 567 -29.72 12.57 21.98
N ALA A 568 -29.69 11.81 23.08
CA ALA A 568 -30.16 12.25 24.39
C ALA A 568 -29.12 13.11 25.16
N GLY A 569 -27.96 13.41 24.56
CA GLY A 569 -26.91 14.23 25.14
C GLY A 569 -25.90 13.48 26.03
N SER A 570 -25.80 12.15 25.89
CA SER A 570 -24.84 11.35 26.67
C SER A 570 -23.41 11.54 26.16
N GLU A 571 -22.59 12.24 26.93
CA GLU A 571 -21.16 12.41 26.69
C GLU A 571 -20.42 11.07 26.57
N SER A 572 -20.64 10.16 27.52
CA SER A 572 -19.96 8.86 27.58
C SER A 572 -20.28 7.97 26.37
N ALA A 573 -21.51 8.03 25.86
CA ALA A 573 -21.87 7.34 24.62
C ALA A 573 -21.21 7.98 23.40
N ALA A 574 -21.11 9.32 23.36
CA ALA A 574 -20.57 10.05 22.22
C ALA A 574 -19.07 9.78 22.04
N ILE A 575 -18.29 9.86 23.13
CA ILE A 575 -16.86 9.54 23.08
C ILE A 575 -16.63 8.07 22.73
N LYS A 576 -17.47 7.16 23.26
CA LYS A 576 -17.40 5.73 22.93
C LYS A 576 -17.61 5.50 21.43
N ILE A 577 -18.63 6.12 20.82
CA ILE A 577 -18.88 6.02 19.38
C ILE A 577 -17.72 6.62 18.58
N ALA A 578 -17.18 7.77 18.99
CA ALA A 578 -16.05 8.39 18.31
C ALA A 578 -14.80 7.47 18.29
N MET A 579 -14.48 6.85 19.44
CA MET A 579 -13.39 5.88 19.53
C MET A 579 -13.65 4.62 18.69
N MET A 580 -14.87 4.06 18.73
CA MET A 580 -15.23 2.92 17.88
C MET A 580 -15.12 3.26 16.39
N LYS A 581 -15.52 4.47 15.97
CA LYS A 581 -15.34 4.95 14.60
C LYS A 581 -13.86 5.09 14.24
N GLN A 582 -13.03 5.64 15.13
CA GLN A 582 -11.59 5.78 14.91
C GLN A 582 -10.92 4.41 14.72
N GLN A 583 -11.32 3.42 15.52
CA GLN A 583 -10.79 2.05 15.49
C GLN A 583 -11.48 1.16 14.44
N GLN A 584 -12.49 1.67 13.72
CA GLN A 584 -13.31 0.91 12.75
C GLN A 584 -14.04 -0.30 13.36
N ILE A 585 -14.38 -0.22 14.65
CA ILE A 585 -15.15 -1.22 15.39
C ILE A 585 -16.63 -0.92 15.18
N PHE A 586 -17.40 -1.87 14.65
CA PHE A 586 -18.83 -1.77 14.25
C PHE A 586 -19.21 -0.67 13.23
N TYR A 587 -18.29 0.24 12.92
CA TYR A 587 -18.46 1.34 11.96
C TYR A 587 -17.38 1.28 10.89
N ILE A 588 -17.76 1.56 9.64
CA ILE A 588 -16.82 1.98 8.59
C ILE A 588 -16.95 3.50 8.51
N ALA A 589 -15.98 4.22 9.07
CA ALA A 589 -16.03 5.66 9.18
C ALA A 589 -14.88 6.32 8.41
N THR A 590 -15.21 7.31 7.59
CA THR A 590 -14.23 8.17 6.92
C THR A 590 -13.53 9.10 7.93
N PRO A 591 -12.34 9.65 7.62
CA PRO A 591 -11.67 10.62 8.48
C PRO A 591 -12.58 11.80 8.89
N TYR A 592 -13.44 12.26 7.97
CA TYR A 592 -14.43 13.30 8.23
C TYR A 592 -15.49 12.86 9.25
N GLU A 593 -16.00 11.64 9.16
CA GLU A 593 -16.99 11.12 10.12
C GLU A 593 -16.40 10.88 11.51
N ILE A 594 -15.11 10.50 11.58
CA ILE A 594 -14.36 10.37 12.83
C ILE A 594 -14.21 11.74 13.49
N GLU A 595 -13.71 12.74 12.74
CA GLU A 595 -13.56 14.12 13.22
C GLU A 595 -14.90 14.68 13.69
N LYS A 596 -15.97 14.49 12.91
CA LYS A 596 -17.31 14.93 13.28
C LYS A 596 -17.80 14.29 14.59
N ALA A 597 -17.57 12.99 14.79
CA ALA A 597 -17.98 12.29 16.00
C ALA A 597 -17.23 12.80 17.24
N TYR A 598 -15.94 13.11 17.12
CA TYR A 598 -15.21 13.73 18.23
C TYR A 598 -15.65 15.18 18.48
N LEU A 599 -15.97 15.96 17.44
CA LEU A 599 -16.51 17.30 17.62
C LEU A 599 -17.86 17.28 18.35
N GLU A 600 -18.72 16.30 18.06
CA GLU A 600 -19.98 16.08 18.77
C GLU A 600 -19.74 15.70 20.23
N ALA A 601 -18.83 14.74 20.49
CA ALA A 601 -18.46 14.34 21.85
C ALA A 601 -17.87 15.50 22.66
N LEU A 602 -17.02 16.34 22.03
CA LEU A 602 -16.47 17.54 22.65
C LEU A 602 -17.58 18.58 22.94
N GLY A 603 -18.54 18.75 22.02
CA GLY A 603 -19.70 19.62 22.20
C GLY A 603 -20.61 19.18 23.37
N LEU A 604 -20.63 17.88 23.68
CA LEU A 604 -21.32 17.31 24.84
C LEU A 604 -20.49 17.35 26.13
N GLY A 605 -19.29 17.94 26.11
CA GLY A 605 -18.45 18.15 27.29
C GLY A 605 -17.26 17.20 27.44
N SER A 606 -17.01 16.30 26.49
CA SER A 606 -15.95 15.31 26.64
C SER A 606 -14.54 15.89 26.52
N ALA A 607 -13.81 15.90 27.63
CA ALA A 607 -12.42 16.36 27.68
C ALA A 607 -11.51 15.48 26.81
N ARG A 608 -11.71 14.15 26.86
CA ARG A 608 -10.98 13.17 26.02
C ARG A 608 -11.16 13.46 24.53
N ALA A 609 -12.35 13.88 24.10
CA ALA A 609 -12.60 14.20 22.70
C ALA A 609 -11.74 15.38 22.22
N GLY A 610 -11.52 16.39 23.07
CA GLY A 610 -10.63 17.50 22.76
C GLY A 610 -9.19 17.04 22.56
N TYR A 611 -8.72 16.12 23.40
CA TYR A 611 -7.37 15.57 23.31
C TYR A 611 -7.18 14.74 22.03
N GLU A 612 -8.11 13.84 21.73
CA GLU A 612 -8.03 13.03 20.50
C GLU A 612 -8.13 13.89 19.23
N LEU A 613 -8.96 14.95 19.22
CA LEU A 613 -8.98 15.93 18.12
C LEU A 613 -7.64 16.65 17.98
N GLY A 614 -7.03 17.05 19.09
CA GLY A 614 -5.70 17.66 19.09
C GLY A 614 -4.67 16.75 18.42
N ARG A 615 -4.69 15.44 18.72
CA ARG A 615 -3.81 14.44 18.09
C ARG A 615 -4.10 14.25 16.60
N ILE A 616 -5.38 14.20 16.21
CA ILE A 616 -5.77 14.09 14.79
C ILE A 616 -5.24 15.29 13.99
N TYR A 617 -5.43 16.52 14.47
CA TYR A 617 -4.91 17.70 13.77
C TYR A 617 -3.39 17.78 13.81
N GLN A 618 -2.75 17.38 14.91
CA GLN A 618 -1.29 17.34 15.00
C GLN A 618 -0.68 16.42 13.94
N LEU A 619 -1.31 15.27 13.66
CA LEU A 619 -0.87 14.37 12.58
C LEU A 619 -1.04 15.01 11.19
N GLN A 620 -2.12 15.76 10.96
CA GLN A 620 -2.33 16.50 9.72
C GLN A 620 -1.31 17.63 9.54
N GLU A 621 -1.01 18.35 10.61
CA GLU A 621 -0.07 19.46 10.65
C GLU A 621 1.38 19.03 10.40
N LYS A 622 1.73 17.77 10.71
CA LYS A 622 3.06 17.19 10.44
C LYS A 622 3.29 16.83 8.96
N GLN A 623 2.28 16.86 8.11
CA GLN A 623 2.44 16.53 6.69
C GLN A 623 3.25 17.63 5.98
N GLU A 624 4.25 17.26 5.17
CA GLU A 624 5.20 18.20 4.53
C GLU A 624 4.52 19.33 3.72
N ASN A 625 3.32 19.08 3.21
CA ASN A 625 2.56 20.01 2.39
C ASN A 625 1.44 20.76 3.13
N TYR A 626 1.40 20.68 4.46
CA TYR A 626 0.37 21.35 5.26
C TYR A 626 0.53 22.88 5.22
N LYS A 627 -0.49 23.58 4.71
CA LYS A 627 -0.55 25.07 4.64
C LYS A 627 -1.71 25.65 5.46
N GLY A 628 -2.35 24.83 6.29
CA GLY A 628 -3.50 25.21 7.10
C GLY A 628 -3.13 25.95 8.39
N GLU A 629 -4.16 26.41 9.11
CA GLU A 629 -3.99 26.96 10.45
C GLU A 629 -3.67 25.83 11.45
N ILE A 630 -2.68 26.03 12.33
CA ILE A 630 -2.40 25.11 13.44
C ILE A 630 -3.60 25.10 14.40
N LYS A 631 -4.34 24.00 14.38
CA LYS A 631 -5.56 23.77 15.17
C LYS A 631 -5.30 22.90 16.38
N SER A 632 -4.32 22.01 16.35
CA SER A 632 -4.04 21.02 17.41
C SER A 632 -3.99 21.66 18.80
N ILE A 633 -3.23 22.73 18.95
CA ILE A 633 -3.06 23.45 20.22
C ILE A 633 -4.38 24.01 20.78
N LYS A 634 -5.31 24.43 19.91
CA LYS A 634 -6.63 24.94 20.33
C LYS A 634 -7.49 23.81 20.91
N TYR A 635 -7.40 22.60 20.37
CA TYR A 635 -8.15 21.45 20.88
C TYR A 635 -7.53 20.86 22.13
N PHE A 636 -6.20 20.83 22.21
CA PHE A 636 -5.52 20.51 23.46
C PHE A 636 -5.83 21.52 24.57
N GLU A 637 -5.85 22.84 24.29
CA GLU A 637 -6.29 23.85 25.26
C GLU A 637 -7.73 23.59 25.75
N LYS A 638 -8.64 23.19 24.84
CA LYS A 638 -10.01 22.83 25.23
C LYS A 638 -10.07 21.59 26.11
N ALA A 639 -9.28 20.55 25.81
CA ALA A 639 -9.19 19.35 26.62
C ALA A 639 -8.68 19.68 28.03
N PHE A 640 -7.65 20.52 28.11
CA PHE A 640 -7.06 20.97 29.37
C PHE A 640 -8.07 21.76 30.21
N ASN A 641 -8.78 22.71 29.61
CA ASN A 641 -9.83 23.47 30.30
C ASN A 641 -11.02 22.62 30.74
N ALA A 642 -11.22 21.46 30.12
CA ALA A 642 -12.23 20.47 30.48
C ALA A 642 -11.72 19.44 31.51
N ASN A 643 -10.54 19.67 32.12
CA ASN A 643 -9.90 18.78 33.10
C ASN A 643 -9.59 17.38 32.56
N PHE A 644 -9.09 17.28 31.32
CA PHE A 644 -8.50 16.04 30.83
C PHE A 644 -7.25 15.68 31.67
N ASP A 645 -7.11 14.41 32.05
CA ASP A 645 -6.12 13.90 33.01
C ASP A 645 -5.08 12.95 32.38
N ASP A 646 -5.45 12.15 31.39
CA ASP A 646 -4.57 11.16 30.73
C ASP A 646 -3.70 11.77 29.62
N TRP A 647 -2.87 12.74 29.98
CA TRP A 647 -1.96 13.41 29.04
C TRP A 647 -0.68 12.60 28.77
N ASP A 648 -0.17 12.69 27.55
CA ASP A 648 1.26 12.46 27.32
C ASP A 648 2.09 13.69 27.72
N LYS A 649 3.34 13.41 28.11
CA LYS A 649 4.25 14.44 28.63
C LYS A 649 4.57 15.56 27.63
N GLU A 650 4.59 15.26 26.33
CA GLU A 650 4.90 16.27 25.31
C GLU A 650 3.72 17.21 25.06
N ASN A 651 2.51 16.68 24.89
CA ASN A 651 1.33 17.50 24.61
C ASN A 651 0.89 18.30 25.85
N LEU A 652 1.03 17.77 27.06
CA LEU A 652 0.79 18.57 28.28
C LEU A 652 1.73 19.77 28.34
N PHE A 653 3.03 19.56 28.10
CA PHE A 653 4.01 20.66 28.06
C PHE A 653 3.66 21.72 27.01
N ARG A 654 3.24 21.30 25.81
CA ARG A 654 2.81 22.22 24.74
C ARG A 654 1.65 23.10 25.20
N VAL A 655 0.65 22.53 25.86
CA VAL A 655 -0.50 23.31 26.38
C VAL A 655 -0.09 24.26 27.48
N ILE A 656 0.77 23.82 28.40
CA ILE A 656 1.28 24.67 29.50
C ILE A 656 2.01 25.87 28.91
N ASN A 657 2.94 25.68 27.98
CA ASN A 657 3.67 26.78 27.34
C ASN A 657 2.72 27.76 26.64
N TYR A 658 1.76 27.23 25.89
CA TYR A 658 0.78 28.08 25.19
C TYR A 658 -0.09 28.89 26.17
N LYS A 659 -0.41 28.34 27.34
CA LYS A 659 -1.10 29.06 28.41
C LYS A 659 -0.22 30.14 29.04
N VAL A 660 1.05 29.83 29.31
CA VAL A 660 2.05 30.79 29.81
C VAL A 660 2.23 31.96 28.84
N GLU A 661 2.34 31.70 27.54
CA GLU A 661 2.40 32.73 26.50
C GLU A 661 1.16 33.65 26.48
N LYS A 662 0.00 33.13 26.89
CA LYS A 662 -1.25 33.88 27.05
C LYS A 662 -1.39 34.61 28.39
N GLY A 663 -0.36 34.58 29.23
CA GLY A 663 -0.34 35.28 30.52
C GLY A 663 -0.89 34.46 31.69
N LEU A 664 -0.71 33.15 31.69
CA LEU A 664 -0.92 32.33 32.89
C LEU A 664 -0.03 32.83 34.03
N ASP A 665 -0.57 32.87 35.25
CA ASP A 665 0.18 33.29 36.43
C ASP A 665 1.36 32.35 36.72
N ASN A 666 2.46 32.92 37.22
CA ASN A 666 3.69 32.17 37.48
C ASN A 666 3.51 31.07 38.54
N GLU A 667 2.69 31.28 39.57
CA GLU A 667 2.45 30.27 40.62
C GLU A 667 1.71 29.05 40.06
N GLU A 668 0.71 29.31 39.20
CA GLU A 668 -0.04 28.27 38.51
C GLU A 668 0.82 27.56 37.44
N ALA A 669 1.65 28.32 36.71
CA ALA A 669 2.59 27.77 35.74
C ALA A 669 3.60 26.82 36.41
N ILE A 670 4.18 27.20 37.56
CA ILE A 670 5.10 26.36 38.33
C ILE A 670 4.41 25.04 38.71
N LYS A 671 3.17 25.09 39.21
CA LYS A 671 2.43 23.88 39.57
C LYS A 671 2.26 22.92 38.38
N LEU A 672 1.90 23.45 37.21
CA LEU A 672 1.71 22.65 36.00
C LEU A 672 3.03 22.11 35.43
N TYR A 673 4.11 22.89 35.47
CA TYR A 673 5.43 22.39 35.09
C TYR A 673 5.94 21.32 36.04
N ILE A 674 5.64 21.41 37.35
CA ILE A 674 5.96 20.35 38.31
C ILE A 674 5.18 19.07 37.99
N GLU A 675 3.89 19.18 37.70
CA GLU A 675 3.06 18.04 37.28
C GLU A 675 3.66 17.36 36.03
N ASN A 676 3.96 18.14 34.99
CA ASN A 676 4.55 17.60 33.77
C ASN A 676 5.98 17.07 33.96
N ALA A 677 6.79 17.73 34.79
CA ALA A 677 8.14 17.27 35.13
C ALA A 677 8.09 15.95 35.91
N SER A 678 7.08 15.73 36.76
CA SER A 678 6.92 14.49 37.52
C SER A 678 6.69 13.26 36.64
N MET A 679 6.29 13.47 35.38
CA MET A 679 6.20 12.46 34.33
C MET A 679 7.56 12.17 33.65
N GLY A 680 8.68 12.63 34.22
CA GLY A 680 10.02 12.48 33.65
C GLY A 680 10.33 13.40 32.46
N TYR A 681 9.58 14.50 32.29
CA TYR A 681 9.75 15.39 31.14
C TYR A 681 10.80 16.49 31.37
N VAL A 682 11.99 16.29 30.80
CA VAL A 682 13.15 17.17 30.99
C VAL A 682 12.89 18.63 30.58
N PRO A 683 12.24 18.97 29.45
CA PRO A 683 11.99 20.37 29.10
C PRO A 683 11.15 21.15 30.12
N ALA A 684 10.27 20.48 30.88
CA ALA A 684 9.54 21.12 31.98
C ALA A 684 10.46 21.47 33.16
N ILE A 685 11.44 20.63 33.45
CA ILE A 685 12.46 20.89 34.48
C ILE A 685 13.31 22.10 34.11
N GLU A 686 13.69 22.21 32.84
CA GLU A 686 14.45 23.38 32.35
C GLU A 686 13.65 24.68 32.51
N LYS A 687 12.33 24.64 32.28
CA LYS A 687 11.45 25.78 32.56
C LYS A 687 11.31 26.08 34.05
N LEU A 688 11.32 25.07 34.91
CA LEU A 688 11.29 25.27 36.36
C LEU A 688 12.55 25.99 36.87
N PHE A 689 13.72 25.76 36.28
CA PHE A 689 14.95 26.47 36.68
C PHE A 689 14.88 27.98 36.46
N GLU A 690 14.16 28.41 35.41
CA GLU A 690 13.93 29.84 35.15
C GLU A 690 13.00 30.47 36.20
N LEU A 691 12.03 29.70 36.72
CA LEU A 691 10.96 30.19 37.60
C LEU A 691 11.23 30.00 39.10
N VAL A 692 12.02 28.98 39.47
CA VAL A 692 12.28 28.56 40.85
C VAL A 692 13.79 28.48 41.07
N PRO A 693 14.47 29.58 41.46
CA PRO A 693 15.94 29.60 41.51
C PRO A 693 16.54 28.89 42.74
N PHE A 694 15.71 28.45 43.70
CA PHE A 694 16.14 27.81 44.94
C PHE A 694 15.19 26.68 45.33
N THR A 695 15.69 25.70 46.08
CA THR A 695 14.93 24.51 46.48
C THR A 695 13.70 24.90 47.32
N THR A 696 12.51 24.45 46.90
CA THR A 696 11.25 24.61 47.65
C THR A 696 10.69 23.24 48.05
N GLN A 697 9.67 23.23 48.92
CA GLN A 697 8.98 21.98 49.28
C GLN A 697 8.39 21.26 48.05
N GLN A 698 7.93 22.01 47.05
CA GLN A 698 7.39 21.43 45.82
C GLN A 698 8.47 20.76 44.96
N ILE A 699 9.70 21.30 44.95
CA ILE A 699 10.86 20.68 44.27
C ILE A 699 11.26 19.38 44.97
N TRP A 700 11.22 19.33 46.30
CA TRP A 700 11.40 18.07 47.04
C TRP A 700 10.34 17.03 46.68
N SER A 701 9.07 17.41 46.66
CA SER A 701 7.98 16.51 46.26
C SER A 701 8.11 16.04 44.81
N LEU A 702 8.55 16.90 43.89
CA LEU A 702 8.86 16.52 42.51
C LEU A 702 9.97 15.48 42.44
N TYR A 703 11.05 15.69 43.20
CA TYR A 703 12.18 14.76 43.23
C TYR A 703 11.79 13.39 43.79
N ASP A 704 10.98 13.35 44.85
CA ASP A 704 10.45 12.09 45.40
C ASP A 704 9.50 11.39 44.39
N ALA A 705 8.65 12.13 43.66
CA ALA A 705 7.80 11.56 42.61
C ALA A 705 8.63 10.96 41.45
N LEU A 706 9.74 11.60 41.09
CA LEU A 706 10.66 11.07 40.08
C LEU A 706 11.40 9.82 40.55
N ILE A 707 11.73 9.72 41.86
CA ILE A 707 12.26 8.49 42.46
C ILE A 707 11.25 7.35 42.29
N GLU A 708 9.99 7.58 42.64
CA GLU A 708 8.92 6.57 42.50
C GLU A 708 8.75 6.16 41.03
N LEU A 709 8.75 7.13 40.10
CA LEU A 709 8.67 6.85 38.67
C LEU A 709 9.88 6.02 38.18
N ALA A 710 11.09 6.35 38.64
CA ALA A 710 12.29 5.59 38.32
C ALA A 710 12.27 4.16 38.89
N GLU A 711 11.64 3.92 40.05
CA GLU A 711 11.47 2.57 40.61
C GLU A 711 10.58 1.68 39.72
N THR A 712 9.72 2.26 38.87
CA THR A 712 8.89 1.51 37.91
C THR A 712 9.59 1.11 36.60
N GLY A 713 10.81 1.60 36.36
CA GLY A 713 11.56 1.33 35.13
C GLY A 713 11.57 2.47 34.10
N ASP A 714 11.02 3.65 34.40
CA ASP A 714 11.08 4.80 33.48
C ASP A 714 12.46 5.49 33.52
N GLU A 715 13.21 5.33 32.43
CA GLU A 715 14.54 5.92 32.27
C GLU A 715 14.54 7.45 32.21
N THR A 716 13.45 8.08 31.78
CA THR A 716 13.37 9.54 31.68
C THR A 716 13.32 10.21 33.04
N ALA A 717 12.86 9.48 34.06
CA ALA A 717 12.94 9.92 35.45
C ALA A 717 14.39 10.05 35.95
N ILE A 718 15.28 9.12 35.59
CA ILE A 718 16.71 9.18 35.97
C ILE A 718 17.38 10.41 35.38
N VAL A 719 17.11 10.72 34.12
CA VAL A 719 17.63 11.91 33.43
C VAL A 719 17.09 13.19 34.08
N ALA A 720 15.79 13.22 34.37
CA ALA A 720 15.13 14.31 35.07
C ALA A 720 15.73 14.58 36.46
N MET A 721 15.91 13.52 37.26
CA MET A 721 16.56 13.60 38.57
C MET A 721 17.98 14.15 38.45
N ASN A 722 18.77 13.66 37.50
CA ASN A 722 20.14 14.13 37.32
C ASN A 722 20.21 15.63 37.04
N LYS A 723 19.30 16.16 36.21
CA LYS A 723 19.19 17.60 35.94
C LYS A 723 18.84 18.39 37.21
N LEU A 724 17.86 17.92 37.98
CA LEU A 724 17.46 18.56 39.25
C LEU A 724 18.62 18.58 40.24
N GLU A 725 19.32 17.46 40.40
CA GLU A 725 20.46 17.32 41.31
C GLU A 725 21.63 18.25 40.96
N MET A 726 21.88 18.48 39.66
CA MET A 726 22.92 19.41 39.21
C MET A 726 22.57 20.87 39.51
N HIS A 727 21.28 21.22 39.56
CA HIS A 727 20.83 22.59 39.80
C HIS A 727 20.57 22.86 41.30
N TYR A 728 19.92 21.92 41.99
CA TYR A 728 19.58 21.98 43.41
C TYR A 728 20.40 20.97 44.20
N VAL A 729 21.64 21.34 44.53
CA VAL A 729 22.61 20.45 45.20
C VAL A 729 22.08 19.90 46.54
N ASP A 730 21.21 20.64 47.21
CA ASP A 730 20.61 20.26 48.49
C ASP A 730 19.69 19.02 48.39
N LEU A 731 19.20 18.66 47.19
CA LEU A 731 18.40 17.45 46.97
C LEU A 731 19.19 16.17 47.25
N ILE A 732 20.49 16.20 46.97
CA ILE A 732 21.41 15.10 47.26
C ILE A 732 21.76 15.13 48.74
N ILE A 733 22.22 16.26 49.27
CA ILE A 733 22.74 16.35 50.65
C ILE A 733 21.57 16.59 51.62
N ARG A 734 20.84 15.52 51.94
CA ARG A 734 19.73 15.58 52.92
C ARG A 734 20.26 15.95 54.32
N GLU A 735 19.68 16.97 54.93
CA GLU A 735 19.91 17.29 56.34
C GLU A 735 19.20 16.27 57.25
N PRO A 736 19.82 15.83 58.36
CA PRO A 736 19.22 14.85 59.24
C PRO A 736 17.96 15.40 59.92
N GLY A 737 16.86 14.64 59.86
CA GLY A 737 15.63 14.99 60.57
C GLY A 737 15.80 15.00 62.10
N LYS A 738 14.80 15.51 62.84
CA LYS A 738 14.85 15.64 64.33
C LYS A 738 15.26 14.36 65.08
N GLY A 739 14.99 13.18 64.54
CA GLY A 739 15.34 11.86 65.10
C GLY A 739 16.55 11.17 64.46
N GLN A 740 17.25 11.80 63.52
CA GLN A 740 18.36 11.22 62.78
C GLN A 740 19.70 11.88 63.14
N LYS A 741 20.79 11.18 62.85
CA LYS A 741 22.16 11.69 62.88
C LYS A 741 22.88 11.30 61.60
N ILE A 742 23.89 12.07 61.25
CA ILE A 742 24.76 11.76 60.12
C ILE A 742 25.81 10.75 60.57
N VAL A 743 26.07 9.78 59.71
CA VAL A 743 27.26 8.94 59.77
C VAL A 743 27.95 9.03 58.41
N GLU A 744 29.21 9.42 58.43
CA GLU A 744 29.98 9.66 57.21
C GLU A 744 31.42 9.21 57.38
N ASN A 745 32.05 8.87 56.27
CA ASN A 745 33.49 8.70 56.13
C ASN A 745 33.97 9.50 54.91
N LYS A 746 35.22 9.28 54.47
CA LYS A 746 35.76 9.96 53.27
C LYS A 746 35.07 9.60 51.95
N PHE A 747 34.24 8.56 51.91
CA PHE A 747 33.63 8.03 50.69
C PHE A 747 32.12 8.28 50.62
N PHE A 748 31.41 8.14 51.73
CA PHE A 748 29.95 8.26 51.75
C PHE A 748 29.42 8.95 53.02
N ARG A 749 28.17 9.41 52.92
CA ARG A 749 27.33 9.96 53.98
C ARG A 749 25.98 9.25 54.01
N LEU A 750 25.50 8.98 55.22
CA LEU A 750 24.24 8.32 55.53
C LEU A 750 23.50 9.05 56.65
N CYS A 751 22.18 9.09 56.56
CA CYS A 751 21.30 9.49 57.66
C CYS A 751 20.78 8.23 58.38
N VAL A 752 21.11 8.09 59.66
CA VAL A 752 20.66 6.94 60.49
C VAL A 752 19.87 7.44 61.71
N PRO A 753 18.99 6.62 62.30
CA PRO A 753 18.31 6.97 63.55
C PRO A 753 19.29 7.28 64.70
N LYS A 754 18.97 8.24 65.56
CA LYS A 754 19.85 8.67 66.67
C LYS A 754 20.17 7.54 67.64
N GLU A 755 19.20 6.66 67.90
CA GLU A 755 19.35 5.48 68.76
C GLU A 755 20.33 4.42 68.21
N CYS A 756 20.68 4.47 66.92
CA CYS A 756 21.63 3.51 66.35
C CYS A 756 23.04 3.77 66.86
N SER A 757 23.81 2.72 67.15
CA SER A 757 25.27 2.86 67.28
C SER A 757 25.92 2.41 65.98
N ALA A 758 26.74 3.28 65.37
CA ALA A 758 27.42 2.98 64.12
C ALA A 758 28.93 2.96 64.37
N THR A 759 29.61 1.95 63.84
CA THR A 759 31.07 1.84 63.82
C THR A 759 31.49 1.70 62.36
N ILE A 760 32.04 2.76 61.77
CA ILE A 760 32.34 2.87 60.33
C ILE A 760 33.85 3.08 60.14
N ASN A 761 34.42 2.39 59.16
CA ASN A 761 35.77 2.59 58.66
C ASN A 761 35.78 2.70 57.12
N ASP A 762 36.96 2.64 56.51
CA ASP A 762 37.17 2.79 55.07
C ASP A 762 36.68 1.60 54.23
N GLU A 763 36.50 0.41 54.82
CA GLU A 763 36.10 -0.84 54.14
C GLU A 763 34.62 -1.19 54.41
N GLY A 764 33.95 -0.48 55.32
CA GLY A 764 32.62 -0.80 55.81
C GLY A 764 32.51 -0.72 57.33
N GLY A 765 31.66 -1.55 57.93
CA GLY A 765 31.41 -1.55 59.37
C GLY A 765 30.03 -2.05 59.79
N THR A 766 29.56 -1.67 60.98
CA THR A 766 28.27 -2.13 61.54
C THR A 766 27.38 -1.01 62.07
N ILE A 767 26.09 -1.04 61.73
CA ILE A 767 25.03 -0.23 62.33
C ILE A 767 24.21 -1.15 63.25
N LYS A 768 24.18 -0.86 64.55
CA LYS A 768 23.34 -1.57 65.50
C LYS A 768 22.00 -0.86 65.65
N LEU A 769 20.93 -1.61 65.44
CA LEU A 769 19.52 -1.22 65.57
C LEU A 769 18.91 -2.11 66.66
N ALA A 770 18.68 -1.55 67.85
CA ALA A 770 18.30 -2.34 69.04
C ALA A 770 19.30 -3.51 69.27
N ASP A 771 18.83 -4.76 69.29
CA ASP A 771 19.66 -5.96 69.46
C ASP A 771 20.21 -6.50 68.11
N SER A 772 19.72 -5.98 66.99
CA SER A 772 20.15 -6.37 65.65
C SER A 772 21.42 -5.64 65.23
N VAL A 773 22.33 -6.36 64.55
CA VAL A 773 23.54 -5.79 63.96
C VAL A 773 23.44 -5.90 62.45
N VAL A 774 23.42 -4.76 61.77
CA VAL A 774 23.44 -4.67 60.31
C VAL A 774 24.86 -4.36 59.87
N GLU A 775 25.46 -5.32 59.17
CA GLU A 775 26.76 -5.16 58.53
C GLU A 775 26.58 -4.38 57.24
N PHE A 776 27.48 -3.42 57.02
CA PHE A 776 27.62 -2.68 55.78
C PHE A 776 29.03 -2.92 55.22
N ALA A 777 29.09 -3.33 53.97
CA ALA A 777 30.34 -3.54 53.24
C ALA A 777 30.41 -2.60 52.05
N VAL A 778 31.61 -2.14 51.72
CA VAL A 778 31.92 -1.32 50.54
C VAL A 778 32.98 -2.05 49.73
N ALA A 779 32.72 -2.30 48.45
CA ALA A 779 33.69 -2.92 47.54
C ALA A 779 33.79 -2.13 46.23
N GLU A 780 35.00 -1.98 45.70
CA GLU A 780 35.30 -1.32 44.42
C GLU A 780 35.11 -2.30 43.26
N MET A 781 34.45 -1.87 42.18
CA MET A 781 34.39 -2.64 40.93
C MET A 781 35.29 -2.01 39.85
N PRO A 782 35.84 -2.81 38.91
CA PRO A 782 36.90 -2.37 38.00
C PRO A 782 36.44 -1.55 36.78
N VAL A 783 35.25 -0.93 36.80
CA VAL A 783 34.68 -0.19 35.66
C VAL A 783 34.44 1.28 36.07
N ASN A 784 34.61 2.23 35.16
CA ASN A 784 34.42 3.66 35.45
C ASN A 784 33.42 4.22 34.44
N ALA A 785 32.24 4.66 34.92
CA ALA A 785 31.21 5.26 34.09
C ALA A 785 31.17 6.77 34.33
N THR A 786 31.55 7.55 33.32
CA THR A 786 31.64 9.02 33.41
C THR A 786 30.62 9.74 32.53
N ALA A 787 29.88 9.01 31.69
CA ALA A 787 28.88 9.57 30.79
C ALA A 787 27.46 9.15 31.20
N GLU A 788 26.49 10.03 30.98
CA GLU A 788 25.07 9.82 31.28
C GLU A 788 24.51 8.53 30.66
N GLN A 789 24.95 8.19 29.44
CA GLN A 789 24.56 6.95 28.76
C GLN A 789 25.02 5.69 29.49
N ASP A 790 26.15 5.75 30.21
CA ASP A 790 26.65 4.60 30.97
C ASP A 790 25.83 4.40 32.26
N TYR A 791 25.25 5.47 32.82
CA TYR A 791 24.34 5.42 33.97
C TYR A 791 23.04 4.70 33.62
N LEU A 792 22.47 5.04 32.46
CA LEU A 792 21.26 4.40 31.94
C LEU A 792 21.47 2.90 31.63
N LYS A 793 22.68 2.49 31.23
CA LYS A 793 22.99 1.06 31.04
C LYS A 793 22.91 0.29 32.35
N ILE A 794 23.50 0.82 33.42
CA ILE A 794 23.47 0.17 34.75
C ILE A 794 22.03 0.09 35.25
N TYR A 795 21.27 1.19 35.14
CA TYR A 795 19.85 1.22 35.48
C TYR A 795 19.05 0.14 34.73
N LYS A 796 19.19 0.09 33.39
CA LYS A 796 18.50 -0.90 32.55
C LYS A 796 18.84 -2.33 32.94
N LEU A 797 20.10 -2.61 33.24
CA LEU A 797 20.53 -3.94 33.69
C LEU A 797 19.80 -4.33 34.98
N ILE A 798 19.83 -3.47 36.00
CA ILE A 798 19.15 -3.71 37.29
C ILE A 798 17.65 -3.89 37.08
N VAL A 799 16.99 -3.00 36.34
CA VAL A 799 15.54 -3.09 36.08
C VAL A 799 15.19 -4.36 35.33
N SER A 800 15.95 -4.73 34.29
CA SER A 800 15.69 -5.94 33.50
C SER A 800 15.84 -7.23 34.31
N GLU A 801 16.72 -7.24 35.30
CA GLU A 801 17.00 -8.41 36.14
C GLU A 801 16.02 -8.52 37.30
N TYR A 802 15.70 -7.40 37.97
CA TYR A 802 14.98 -7.42 39.25
C TYR A 802 13.51 -7.04 39.15
N LEU A 803 13.09 -6.18 38.20
CA LEU A 803 11.68 -5.79 38.08
C LEU A 803 10.73 -6.98 37.81
N PRO A 804 11.12 -8.02 37.05
CA PRO A 804 10.29 -9.21 36.86
C PRO A 804 10.21 -10.16 38.07
N ASP A 805 11.09 -10.02 39.07
CA ASP A 805 11.13 -10.91 40.25
C ASP A 805 10.25 -10.36 41.37
N GLU A 806 9.19 -11.09 41.73
CA GLU A 806 8.25 -10.73 42.80
C GLU A 806 8.91 -10.60 44.19
N ASN A 807 10.12 -11.15 44.36
CA ASN A 807 10.87 -11.03 45.59
C ASN A 807 11.90 -9.89 45.58
N ALA A 808 12.03 -9.15 44.48
CA ALA A 808 12.97 -8.04 44.37
C ALA A 808 12.26 -6.69 44.28
N GLU A 809 12.91 -5.65 44.77
CA GLU A 809 12.47 -4.26 44.69
C GLU A 809 13.60 -3.42 44.10
N VAL A 810 13.33 -2.55 43.14
CA VAL A 810 14.32 -1.57 42.68
C VAL A 810 14.42 -0.46 43.73
N ILE A 811 15.66 -0.09 44.10
CA ILE A 811 15.90 1.02 45.03
C ILE A 811 16.66 2.13 44.30
N ILE A 812 16.10 3.33 44.35
CA ILE A 812 16.71 4.56 43.83
C ILE A 812 17.04 5.47 45.01
N ALA A 813 18.33 5.70 45.27
CA ALA A 813 18.77 6.68 46.27
C ALA A 813 18.96 8.07 45.65
N ASN A 814 19.52 8.13 44.45
CA ASN A 814 19.62 9.32 43.60
C ASN A 814 19.93 8.87 42.15
N SER A 815 20.04 9.80 41.21
CA SER A 815 20.26 9.51 39.79
C SER A 815 21.53 8.69 39.50
N ARG A 816 22.47 8.64 40.45
CA ARG A 816 23.76 7.95 40.33
C ARG A 816 23.91 6.74 41.24
N MET A 817 22.96 6.48 42.14
CA MET A 817 22.99 5.42 43.13
C MET A 817 21.72 4.60 43.05
N ILE A 818 21.80 3.50 42.32
CA ILE A 818 20.66 2.66 41.95
C ILE A 818 20.99 1.22 42.30
N GLY A 819 19.99 0.46 42.71
CA GLY A 819 20.17 -0.89 43.17
C GLY A 819 18.91 -1.70 43.26
N SER A 820 19.01 -2.83 43.95
CA SER A 820 17.90 -3.70 44.23
C SER A 820 17.90 -4.15 45.69
N ALA A 821 16.73 -4.49 46.20
CA ALA A 821 16.57 -5.22 47.43
C ALA A 821 15.93 -6.57 47.15
N ILE A 822 16.56 -7.65 47.59
CA ILE A 822 16.11 -9.02 47.34
C ILE A 822 15.60 -9.61 48.64
N ARG A 823 14.40 -10.19 48.59
CA ARG A 823 13.85 -11.05 49.62
C ARG A 823 14.09 -12.51 49.21
N SER A 824 14.60 -13.34 50.12
CA SER A 824 14.72 -14.78 49.86
C SER A 824 14.18 -15.57 51.05
N SER A 825 13.49 -16.67 50.76
CA SER A 825 12.89 -17.55 51.76
C SER A 825 13.33 -18.98 51.52
N LYS A 826 14.12 -19.55 52.44
CA LYS A 826 14.54 -20.95 52.40
C LYS A 826 14.37 -21.56 53.79
N ASP A 827 13.68 -22.68 53.91
CA ASP A 827 13.49 -23.42 55.18
C ASP A 827 12.93 -22.58 56.35
N ASN A 828 11.89 -21.75 56.12
CA ASN A 828 11.35 -20.77 57.08
C ASN A 828 12.35 -19.68 57.55
N ILE A 829 13.44 -19.49 56.82
CA ILE A 829 14.42 -18.42 57.03
C ILE A 829 14.21 -17.38 55.94
N HIS A 830 13.78 -16.18 56.34
CA HIS A 830 13.65 -15.03 55.45
C HIS A 830 14.93 -14.19 55.50
N THR A 831 15.42 -13.76 54.34
CA THR A 831 16.55 -12.83 54.21
C THR A 831 16.12 -11.64 53.37
N TYR A 832 16.64 -10.47 53.72
CA TYR A 832 16.51 -9.25 52.93
C TYR A 832 17.93 -8.76 52.66
N SER A 833 18.22 -8.27 51.47
CA SER A 833 19.53 -7.70 51.17
C SER A 833 19.37 -6.57 50.18
N ILE A 834 19.87 -5.39 50.53
CA ILE A 834 19.94 -4.24 49.64
C ILE A 834 21.32 -4.24 48.99
N LEU A 835 21.35 -4.08 47.67
CA LEU A 835 22.53 -3.88 46.84
C LEU A 835 22.36 -2.53 46.14
N LEU A 836 23.14 -1.51 46.50
CA LEU A 836 23.22 -0.27 45.71
C LEU A 836 24.53 -0.27 44.92
N ILE A 837 24.48 0.26 43.70
CA ILE A 837 25.61 0.43 42.79
C ILE A 837 25.79 1.93 42.54
N SER A 838 26.95 2.45 42.91
CA SER A 838 27.37 3.78 42.45
C SER A 838 27.81 3.71 41.00
N SER A 839 27.30 4.62 40.19
CA SER A 839 27.73 4.74 38.81
C SER A 839 29.10 5.43 38.63
N LYS A 840 29.57 6.20 39.62
CA LYS A 840 30.84 6.94 39.55
C LYS A 840 32.02 6.17 40.12
N ASN A 841 31.82 5.51 41.27
CA ASN A 841 32.89 4.85 42.01
C ASN A 841 32.64 3.34 42.22
N GLN A 842 31.54 2.81 41.67
CA GLN A 842 31.15 1.40 41.69
C GLN A 842 31.31 0.71 43.04
N TYR A 843 30.77 1.36 44.07
CA TYR A 843 30.63 0.78 45.38
C TYR A 843 29.42 -0.16 45.43
N ILE A 844 29.67 -1.40 45.84
CA ILE A 844 28.63 -2.34 46.26
C ILE A 844 28.31 -2.04 47.72
N PHE A 845 27.07 -1.66 47.99
CA PHE A 845 26.56 -1.52 49.36
C PHE A 845 25.69 -2.72 49.70
N LYS A 846 26.13 -3.56 50.64
CA LYS A 846 25.35 -4.70 51.14
C LYS A 846 24.94 -4.47 52.58
N LEU A 847 23.64 -4.53 52.87
CA LEU A 847 23.11 -4.55 54.26
C LEU A 847 22.72 -5.99 54.63
N SER A 848 23.27 -6.53 55.72
CA SER A 848 22.93 -7.88 56.22
C SER A 848 22.90 -7.98 57.74
N SER A 849 21.90 -8.70 58.30
CA SER A 849 21.76 -8.92 59.76
C SER A 849 22.32 -10.27 60.22
N LYS A 850 22.82 -10.33 61.47
CA LYS A 850 23.19 -11.59 62.16
C LYS A 850 21.98 -12.44 62.55
N ASP A 851 20.87 -11.82 62.96
CA ASP A 851 19.57 -12.48 63.10
C ASP A 851 18.66 -12.09 61.92
N ARG A 852 18.30 -13.09 61.12
CA ARG A 852 17.62 -12.93 59.84
C ARG A 852 16.11 -12.64 60.00
N ARG A 853 15.50 -12.97 61.15
CA ARG A 853 14.09 -12.65 61.44
C ARG A 853 13.88 -11.18 61.81
N GLU A 854 14.84 -10.57 62.49
CA GLU A 854 14.77 -9.16 62.90
C GLU A 854 14.92 -8.20 61.72
N MET A 855 15.63 -8.61 60.66
CA MET A 855 15.88 -7.75 59.51
C MET A 855 14.60 -7.38 58.73
N MET A 856 13.63 -8.29 58.65
CA MET A 856 12.31 -8.00 58.07
C MET A 856 11.51 -7.02 58.94
N GLN A 857 11.74 -6.96 60.25
CA GLN A 857 11.10 -6.01 61.15
C GLN A 857 11.62 -4.58 60.96
N PHE A 858 12.84 -4.43 60.45
CA PHE A 858 13.48 -3.14 60.21
C PHE A 858 13.60 -2.78 58.72
N LYS A 859 12.89 -3.49 57.83
CA LYS A 859 12.94 -3.28 56.37
C LYS A 859 12.77 -1.79 55.99
N ASP A 860 11.73 -1.14 56.52
CA ASP A 860 11.43 0.26 56.18
C ASP A 860 12.52 1.22 56.67
N VAL A 861 13.11 0.94 57.83
CA VAL A 861 14.24 1.69 58.38
C VAL A 861 15.47 1.53 57.49
N LEU A 862 15.74 0.31 57.02
CA LEU A 862 16.86 0.01 56.12
C LEU A 862 16.69 0.65 54.75
N ASN A 863 15.49 0.62 54.18
CA ASN A 863 15.17 1.32 52.93
C ASN A 863 15.38 2.82 53.07
N THR A 864 14.97 3.40 54.21
CA THR A 864 15.19 4.83 54.50
C THR A 864 16.68 5.16 54.58
N ILE A 865 17.47 4.33 55.26
CA ILE A 865 18.93 4.50 55.34
C ILE A 865 19.54 4.39 53.94
N ALA A 866 19.18 3.36 53.17
CA ALA A 866 19.68 3.15 51.81
C ALA A 866 19.35 4.32 50.87
N LYS A 867 18.12 4.85 50.92
CA LYS A 867 17.69 6.02 50.13
C LYS A 867 18.38 7.33 50.55
N SER A 868 19.00 7.39 51.73
CA SER A 868 19.76 8.56 52.21
C SER A 868 21.23 8.59 51.77
N LEU A 869 21.69 7.54 51.08
CA LEU A 869 23.09 7.35 50.77
C LEU A 869 23.57 8.33 49.70
N VAL A 870 24.67 9.02 50.01
CA VAL A 870 25.30 10.04 49.17
C VAL A 870 26.81 9.84 49.17
N GLU A 871 27.46 10.05 48.03
CA GLU A 871 28.93 10.07 47.94
C GLU A 871 29.51 11.42 48.38
N THR A 872 30.59 11.40 49.18
CA THR A 872 31.17 12.60 49.81
C THR A 872 32.61 12.95 49.41
N GLY A 873 33.31 12.13 48.60
CA GLY A 873 34.76 12.29 48.35
C GLY A 873 35.27 12.18 46.90
N GLU A 874 36.56 12.51 46.71
CA GLU A 874 37.36 12.27 45.49
C GLU A 874 38.03 10.88 45.48
N ILE A 875 38.26 10.36 44.26
CA ILE A 875 38.68 9.00 43.89
C ILE A 875 39.95 8.52 44.64
N TYR A 876 39.90 7.35 45.28
CA TYR A 876 41.10 6.62 45.68
C TYR A 876 41.55 5.71 44.52
N LYS A 877 42.79 5.86 44.06
CA LYS A 877 43.38 5.00 43.02
C LYS A 877 44.12 3.85 43.74
N ALA A 878 43.55 2.64 43.74
CA ALA A 878 44.24 1.48 44.30
C ALA A 878 45.50 1.15 43.48
N THR A 879 46.69 1.35 44.07
CA THR A 879 47.96 0.83 43.54
C THR A 879 48.12 -0.62 43.98
N GLY A 880 47.69 -1.57 43.16
CA GLY A 880 47.86 -3.01 43.41
C GLY A 880 47.78 -3.84 42.12
N GLU A 881 48.79 -4.67 41.88
CA GLU A 881 49.18 -5.27 40.58
C GLU A 881 48.31 -6.42 40.04
N ASN A 882 47.12 -6.72 40.55
CA ASN A 882 46.32 -7.85 40.04
C ASN A 882 44.93 -7.43 39.56
N ARG A 883 44.86 -6.97 38.30
CA ARG A 883 43.59 -6.82 37.58
C ARG A 883 43.10 -8.18 37.08
N LYS A 884 42.09 -8.76 37.73
CA LYS A 884 41.15 -9.67 37.08
C LYS A 884 39.93 -8.88 36.62
N ASN A 885 39.59 -8.96 35.34
CA ASN A 885 38.33 -8.44 34.82
C ASN A 885 37.20 -9.32 35.36
N ILE A 886 36.46 -8.82 36.36
CA ILE A 886 35.28 -9.49 36.91
C ILE A 886 34.06 -8.80 36.31
N GLY A 887 33.34 -9.49 35.40
CA GLY A 887 32.08 -8.99 34.85
C GLY A 887 30.92 -9.15 35.84
N LEU A 888 29.87 -8.33 35.69
CA LEU A 888 28.64 -8.35 36.52
C LEU A 888 28.05 -9.77 36.68
N ALA A 889 28.08 -10.56 35.59
CA ALA A 889 27.64 -11.96 35.56
C ALA A 889 28.47 -12.94 36.41
N PHE A 890 29.71 -12.59 36.78
CA PHE A 890 30.55 -13.40 37.66
C PHE A 890 30.29 -13.12 39.14
N LEU A 891 29.89 -11.89 39.50
CA LEU A 891 29.41 -11.53 40.85
C LEU A 891 28.03 -12.12 41.14
N LEU A 892 27.20 -12.31 40.11
CA LEU A 892 25.86 -12.89 40.19
C LEU A 892 25.83 -14.43 40.10
N LYS A 893 26.97 -15.11 39.98
CA LYS A 893 27.00 -16.58 40.07
C LYS A 893 26.71 -17.02 41.50
N ALA A 894 25.48 -17.49 41.72
CA ALA A 894 25.10 -18.22 42.92
C ALA A 894 25.98 -19.48 43.05
N ASN A 895 26.85 -19.53 44.06
CA ASN A 895 27.25 -20.83 44.61
C ASN A 895 25.99 -21.51 45.18
N GLU A 896 25.99 -22.84 45.28
CA GLU A 896 24.88 -23.71 45.72
C GLU A 896 24.21 -23.33 47.07
N ASN A 897 24.73 -22.32 47.76
CA ASN A 897 24.20 -21.73 48.98
C ASN A 897 23.49 -20.36 48.81
N GLY A 898 23.38 -19.79 47.60
CA GLY A 898 22.57 -18.60 47.35
C GLY A 898 22.98 -17.33 48.11
N PHE A 899 24.26 -17.18 48.47
CA PHE A 899 24.80 -15.98 49.14
C PHE A 899 26.01 -15.40 48.40
N LEU A 900 25.98 -14.08 48.12
CA LEU A 900 27.16 -13.24 47.90
C LEU A 900 27.94 -13.15 49.23
N SER A 901 28.99 -13.96 49.38
CA SER A 901 29.93 -13.91 50.50
C SER A 901 31.08 -12.96 50.14
N ILE A 902 31.07 -11.74 50.69
CA ILE A 902 32.30 -10.92 50.77
C ILE A 902 32.98 -11.35 52.07
N GLY A 903 33.67 -12.48 52.02
CA GLY A 903 34.50 -12.97 53.11
C GLY A 903 35.90 -12.38 52.98
N LYS A 904 36.50 -11.96 54.10
CA LYS A 904 37.95 -11.78 54.18
C LYS A 904 38.62 -13.09 53.75
N ASP A 905 39.59 -12.99 52.85
CA ASP A 905 40.45 -14.12 52.50
C ASP A 905 41.01 -14.78 53.76
N ALA A 906 41.09 -16.11 53.71
CA ALA A 906 41.89 -16.92 54.60
C ALA A 906 43.39 -16.67 54.37
#